data_AF-A0A7R9D866-F1
#
_entry.id   AF-A0A7R9D866-F1
#
_cell.length_a   1.000
_cell.length_b   1.000
_cell.length_c   1.000
_cell.angle_alpha   90.00
_cell.angle_beta   90.00
_cell.angle_gamma   90.00
#
_symmetry.space_group_name_H-M   'P 1'
#
loop_
_entity.id
_entity.type
_entity.pdbx_description
1 polymer ?
#
loop_
_entity_poly.entity_id
_entity_poly.type
_entity_poly.pdbx_seq_one_letter_code
_entity_poly.pdbx_strand_id
1 'polypeptide(L)'
;MVKQECLCPADKVHKKAESINDRRNANRDKAMQYMDKLKDQLQLHQFLQVTLWCLVWYRASVMCGIVRVSGVVSCECPEREMHSSIIDCEELGEWVQEKHITAQDETYRSAKTVHSKWTRHQAFEAEIASNKDRLFRIQQVTTNSSHNRIADVTLKRTKSLNIISLASCILTKSSKSWGRWSIQLLVEGCTNQSSARQQCAPNTGKQGWAELLQNRNVTHHSPSSFSRQAADELIKEKPELSELIEPKISELGQQFDDLESTTKDKGERLFDANREVLLHQTCDDIDSWMNELEKQIESEDTGNDLASVNILMQKQQMIETQMAVKARQVSELEKQAEYIQKTAPEKIEPIIYKKTQVEERFQQLKAPLLDRQRQLEKKKEAFQFRRDVEDEKLWIAEKLPQANSTEYGNSLFNVNTLKKKNQSLRTEIDNHETRINLVCGNGQKLIEEGHEDSAEFTERIDDLLDKWGHLKDSVENRHNRLLQSEKAQQVSASVAELCARAQYLFDASEAESWMSEQELYMMVEDRGKDEISTQNLMKKHETLELAVEDYANNIRQLGETARQLTSEQHPLSDQIAVKQSQVDKLYAGLKDLAGERRAKLDEALQLFMLNREVDDLEQWIAERELVAASHELGQDYDHVTVRGGASRRNCSCPATVGLLWERFKEFARDTEAIGSERVAAVNGIADQLIGASHSDSATIAEWKDGLNEAWQDLLELIETRTQVRSKAPSLLVATRL
;
A
#
# COMPACT_ATOMS: atom_id res chain seq x y z
N MET A 1 27.65 -2.43 -27.12
CA MET A 1 26.17 -2.37 -27.07
C MET A 1 25.71 -3.00 -25.77
N VAL A 2 25.33 -2.20 -24.77
CA VAL A 2 24.70 -2.72 -23.54
C VAL A 2 23.19 -2.73 -23.79
N LYS A 3 22.56 -3.91 -23.78
CA LYS A 3 21.09 -4.01 -23.88
C LYS A 3 20.47 -3.47 -22.60
N GLN A 4 19.96 -2.24 -22.65
CA GLN A 4 19.20 -1.65 -21.56
C GLN A 4 17.74 -2.06 -21.73
N GLU A 5 17.35 -3.17 -21.12
CA GLU A 5 16.00 -3.71 -21.21
C GLU A 5 14.98 -2.72 -20.64
N CYS A 6 14.07 -2.25 -21.50
CA CYS A 6 12.99 -1.34 -21.15
C CYS A 6 11.88 -2.11 -20.40
N LEU A 7 12.15 -2.43 -19.14
CA LEU A 7 11.17 -3.00 -18.21
C LEU A 7 9.93 -2.09 -18.10
N CYS A 8 8.76 -2.72 -18.20
CA CYS A 8 7.44 -2.08 -18.19
C CYS A 8 7.24 -1.28 -16.89
N PRO A 9 6.46 -0.19 -16.87
CA PRO A 9 6.06 0.47 -15.63
C PRO A 9 5.48 -0.48 -14.59
N ALA A 10 4.76 -1.54 -15.02
CA ALA A 10 4.27 -2.60 -14.15
C ALA A 10 5.42 -3.36 -13.45
N ASP A 11 6.49 -3.72 -14.15
CA ASP A 11 7.65 -4.42 -13.59
C ASP A 11 8.40 -3.56 -12.57
N LYS A 12 8.46 -2.24 -12.80
CA LYS A 12 9.04 -1.29 -11.84
C LYS A 12 8.20 -1.17 -10.56
N VAL A 13 6.87 -1.24 -10.68
CA VAL A 13 5.97 -1.31 -9.52
C VAL A 13 6.10 -2.65 -8.81
N HIS A 14 6.18 -3.76 -9.54
CA HIS A 14 6.36 -5.12 -8.97
C HIS A 14 7.66 -5.22 -8.18
N LYS A 15 8.80 -4.83 -8.77
CA LYS A 15 10.11 -4.82 -8.08
C LYS A 15 10.13 -3.92 -6.85
N LYS A 16 9.35 -2.82 -6.86
CA LYS A 16 9.21 -1.93 -5.70
C LYS A 16 8.31 -2.54 -4.62
N ALA A 17 7.27 -3.29 -4.99
CA ALA A 17 6.45 -4.07 -4.07
C ALA A 17 7.23 -5.23 -3.44
N GLU A 18 8.03 -5.96 -4.22
CA GLU A 18 8.97 -6.98 -3.73
C GLU A 18 9.96 -6.36 -2.73
N SER A 19 10.63 -5.26 -3.09
CA SER A 19 11.56 -4.57 -2.18
C SER A 19 10.89 -4.10 -0.86
N ILE A 20 9.62 -3.71 -0.88
CA ILE A 20 8.85 -3.38 0.32
C ILE A 20 8.52 -4.64 1.12
N ASN A 21 8.14 -5.73 0.46
CA ASN A 21 7.87 -7.02 1.10
C ASN A 21 9.14 -7.62 1.72
N ASP A 22 10.28 -7.54 1.06
CA ASP A 22 11.59 -7.97 1.55
C ASP A 22 12.01 -7.16 2.78
N ARG A 23 11.82 -5.84 2.76
CA ARG A 23 12.02 -4.99 3.95
C ARG A 23 11.07 -5.35 5.09
N ARG A 24 9.82 -5.72 4.78
CA ARG A 24 8.83 -6.17 5.78
C ARG A 24 9.24 -7.51 6.39
N ASN A 25 9.70 -8.45 5.57
CA ASN A 25 10.17 -9.76 5.98
C ASN A 25 11.46 -9.63 6.80
N ALA A 26 12.45 -8.85 6.35
CA ALA A 26 13.68 -8.58 7.11
C ALA A 26 13.40 -7.90 8.47
N ASN A 27 12.42 -7.01 8.56
CA ASN A 27 11.99 -6.44 9.85
C ASN A 27 11.25 -7.46 10.73
N ARG A 28 10.42 -8.33 10.13
CA ARG A 28 9.76 -9.44 10.83
C ARG A 28 10.78 -10.45 11.36
N ASP A 29 11.80 -10.78 10.58
CA ASP A 29 12.87 -11.70 10.96
C ASP A 29 13.75 -11.09 12.06
N LYS A 30 14.06 -9.79 11.99
CA LYS A 30 14.68 -9.07 13.13
C LYS A 30 13.81 -9.11 14.38
N ALA A 31 12.49 -8.89 14.26
CA ALA A 31 11.56 -8.99 15.39
C ALA A 31 11.50 -10.42 15.97
N MET A 32 11.53 -11.46 15.12
CA MET A 32 11.63 -12.85 15.56
C MET A 32 12.99 -13.13 16.22
N GLN A 33 14.10 -12.61 15.70
CA GLN A 33 15.41 -12.69 16.35
C GLN A 33 15.46 -11.97 17.70
N TYR A 34 14.76 -10.84 17.87
CA TYR A 34 14.62 -10.19 19.18
C TYR A 34 13.75 -11.01 20.13
N MET A 35 12.64 -11.59 19.64
CA MET A 35 11.79 -12.49 20.42
C MET A 35 12.51 -13.77 20.83
N ASP A 36 13.32 -14.36 19.95
CA ASP A 36 14.13 -15.54 20.27
C ASP A 36 15.29 -15.15 21.18
N LYS A 37 15.94 -14.00 21.04
CA LYS A 37 16.87 -13.49 22.07
C LYS A 37 16.22 -13.25 23.43
N LEU A 38 14.96 -12.84 23.47
CA LEU A 38 14.19 -12.70 24.71
C LEU A 38 13.77 -14.05 25.29
N LYS A 39 13.46 -15.05 24.43
CA LYS A 39 13.27 -16.44 24.88
C LYS A 39 14.57 -17.05 25.34
N ASP A 40 15.70 -16.79 24.68
CA ASP A 40 17.03 -17.25 25.07
C ASP A 40 17.44 -16.58 26.37
N GLN A 41 17.14 -15.30 26.58
CA GLN A 41 17.32 -14.66 27.89
C GLN A 41 16.37 -15.20 28.95
N LEU A 42 15.11 -15.52 28.62
CA LEU A 42 14.17 -16.14 29.56
C LEU A 42 14.58 -17.59 29.89
N GLN A 43 15.05 -18.36 28.90
CA GLN A 43 15.62 -19.69 29.07
C GLN A 43 16.95 -19.62 29.79
N LEU A 44 17.78 -18.60 29.57
CA LEU A 44 18.98 -18.36 30.36
C LEU A 44 18.61 -17.94 31.79
N HIS A 45 17.53 -17.20 32.01
CA HIS A 45 17.06 -16.86 33.36
C HIS A 45 16.45 -18.09 34.06
N GLN A 46 15.72 -18.93 33.33
CA GLN A 46 15.20 -20.21 33.82
C GLN A 46 16.32 -21.23 34.01
N PHE A 47 17.35 -21.24 33.17
CA PHE A 47 18.54 -22.07 33.29
C PHE A 47 19.47 -21.53 34.38
N LEU A 48 19.54 -20.22 34.63
CA LEU A 48 20.20 -19.61 35.77
C LEU A 48 19.43 -19.88 37.06
N GLN A 49 18.09 -19.92 37.03
CA GLN A 49 17.31 -20.41 38.17
C GLN A 49 17.45 -21.92 38.36
N VAL A 50 17.46 -22.73 37.30
CA VAL A 50 17.69 -24.18 37.38
C VAL A 50 19.15 -24.51 37.70
N THR A 51 20.13 -23.67 37.37
CA THR A 51 21.53 -23.82 37.81
C THR A 51 21.82 -23.13 39.12
N LEU A 52 21.04 -22.17 39.60
CA LEU A 52 21.02 -21.77 41.00
C LEU A 52 20.40 -22.88 41.85
N TRP A 53 19.27 -23.44 41.43
CA TRP A 53 18.68 -24.63 42.04
C TRP A 53 19.62 -25.83 41.94
N CYS A 54 20.29 -26.06 40.82
CA CYS A 54 21.30 -27.12 40.68
C CYS A 54 22.64 -26.76 41.33
N LEU A 55 22.97 -25.51 41.66
CA LEU A 55 24.15 -25.16 42.47
C LEU A 55 23.82 -25.26 43.96
N VAL A 56 22.58 -25.00 44.35
CA VAL A 56 22.04 -25.34 45.68
C VAL A 56 21.97 -26.88 45.83
N TRP A 57 21.48 -27.58 44.81
CA TRP A 57 21.39 -29.05 44.77
C TRP A 57 22.76 -29.70 44.57
N TYR A 58 23.71 -29.11 43.84
CA TYR A 58 25.08 -29.61 43.68
C TYR A 58 25.99 -29.20 44.83
N ARG A 59 25.73 -28.10 45.57
CA ARG A 59 26.32 -27.92 46.91
C ARG A 59 25.77 -28.95 47.89
N ALA A 60 24.49 -29.32 47.79
CA ALA A 60 23.93 -30.44 48.55
C ALA A 60 24.48 -31.82 48.10
N SER A 61 24.72 -32.03 46.80
CA SER A 61 25.21 -33.31 46.25
C SER A 61 26.74 -33.46 46.24
N VAL A 62 27.52 -32.37 46.28
CA VAL A 62 28.98 -32.43 46.48
C VAL A 62 29.33 -32.56 47.97
N MET A 63 28.44 -32.13 48.88
CA MET A 63 28.46 -32.63 50.26
C MET A 63 28.00 -34.09 50.39
N CYS A 64 27.42 -34.69 49.33
CA CYS A 64 26.91 -36.06 49.31
C CYS A 64 27.54 -36.85 48.15
N GLY A 65 28.87 -36.94 48.14
CA GLY A 65 29.65 -37.43 47.01
C GLY A 65 29.29 -38.85 46.56
N ILE A 66 28.64 -38.96 45.40
CA ILE A 66 28.36 -40.24 44.73
C ILE A 66 28.80 -40.15 43.26
N VAL A 67 30.06 -40.53 43.01
CA VAL A 67 30.45 -41.13 41.72
C VAL A 67 30.24 -42.63 41.88
N ARG A 68 29.14 -43.18 41.34
CA ARG A 68 28.85 -44.61 41.43
C ARG A 68 29.42 -45.33 40.21
N VAL A 69 30.59 -45.95 40.39
CA VAL A 69 31.00 -47.09 39.55
C VAL A 69 30.03 -48.23 39.81
N SER A 70 29.73 -48.99 38.75
CA SER A 70 28.73 -50.05 38.74
C SER A 70 28.98 -51.18 39.74
N GLY A 71 27.90 -51.64 40.39
CA GLY A 71 27.71 -53.06 40.67
C GLY A 71 27.66 -53.52 42.12
N VAL A 72 26.90 -54.60 42.29
CA VAL A 72 26.79 -55.52 43.45
C VAL A 72 25.91 -55.06 44.63
N VAL A 73 25.03 -55.98 45.00
CA VAL A 73 24.03 -55.92 46.08
C VAL A 73 24.61 -56.58 47.33
N SER A 74 24.39 -55.98 48.51
CA SER A 74 24.37 -56.67 49.81
C SER A 74 23.33 -56.02 50.72
N CYS A 75 22.56 -56.84 51.43
CA CYS A 75 21.62 -56.39 52.47
C CYS A 75 22.35 -56.30 53.82
N GLU A 76 22.01 -55.34 54.68
CA GLU A 76 22.47 -55.29 56.08
C GLU A 76 21.30 -54.99 57.04
N CYS A 77 21.44 -55.40 58.30
CA CYS A 77 20.35 -55.63 59.26
C CYS A 77 19.83 -54.39 60.01
N PRO A 78 18.58 -54.43 60.53
CA PRO A 78 17.97 -53.30 61.25
C PRO A 78 18.62 -52.89 62.58
N GLU A 79 19.29 -53.79 63.32
CA GLU A 79 19.79 -53.49 64.69
C GLU A 79 20.80 -52.34 64.78
N ARG A 80 21.45 -51.94 63.67
CA ARG A 80 22.39 -50.79 63.65
C ARG A 80 21.71 -49.43 63.79
N GLU A 81 20.52 -49.23 63.24
CA GLU A 81 19.87 -47.90 63.21
C GLU A 81 19.41 -47.46 64.62
N MET A 82 18.99 -48.41 65.47
CA MET A 82 18.54 -48.12 66.83
C MET A 82 19.71 -47.79 67.78
N HIS A 83 20.84 -48.50 67.67
CA HIS A 83 22.04 -48.16 68.43
C HIS A 83 22.64 -46.81 68.00
N SER A 84 22.64 -46.50 66.70
CA SER A 84 23.01 -45.14 66.23
C SER A 84 22.12 -44.09 66.88
N SER A 85 20.79 -44.29 66.85
CA SER A 85 19.83 -43.31 67.37
C SER A 85 19.98 -43.02 68.86
N ILE A 86 20.39 -44.01 69.67
CA ILE A 86 20.67 -43.82 71.11
C ILE A 86 21.97 -43.04 71.30
N ILE A 87 23.03 -43.38 70.56
CA ILE A 87 24.30 -42.64 70.57
C ILE A 87 24.07 -41.19 70.10
N ASP A 88 23.29 -40.97 69.04
CA ASP A 88 22.90 -39.64 68.55
C ASP A 88 22.12 -38.83 69.61
N CYS A 89 21.32 -39.48 70.48
CA CYS A 89 20.66 -38.82 71.62
C CYS A 89 21.66 -38.47 72.73
N GLU A 90 22.59 -39.36 73.06
CA GLU A 90 23.60 -39.16 74.10
C GLU A 90 24.61 -38.08 73.67
N GLU A 91 25.15 -38.14 72.45
CA GLU A 91 26.02 -37.11 71.87
C GLU A 91 25.34 -35.74 71.77
N LEU A 92 24.06 -35.70 71.35
CA LEU A 92 23.32 -34.44 71.32
C LEU A 92 23.01 -33.94 72.74
N GLY A 93 22.79 -34.82 73.71
CA GLY A 93 22.61 -34.47 75.12
C GLY A 93 23.88 -33.89 75.75
N GLU A 94 25.03 -34.53 75.54
CA GLU A 94 26.33 -34.01 75.98
C GLU A 94 26.62 -32.65 75.32
N TRP A 95 26.36 -32.50 74.02
CA TRP A 95 26.49 -31.23 73.31
C TRP A 95 25.53 -30.16 73.85
N VAL A 96 24.26 -30.47 74.09
CA VAL A 96 23.29 -29.53 74.68
C VAL A 96 23.76 -29.10 76.06
N GLN A 97 24.27 -30.01 76.90
CA GLN A 97 24.77 -29.66 78.23
C GLN A 97 26.06 -28.82 78.19
N GLU A 98 27.02 -29.14 77.31
CA GLU A 98 28.22 -28.32 77.08
C GLU A 98 27.86 -26.89 76.63
N LYS A 99 26.92 -26.78 75.67
CA LYS A 99 26.46 -25.50 75.15
C LYS A 99 25.57 -24.76 76.14
N HIS A 100 24.84 -25.45 77.00
CA HIS A 100 24.06 -24.85 78.09
C HIS A 100 24.97 -24.26 79.17
N ILE A 101 26.08 -24.92 79.52
CA ILE A 101 27.13 -24.32 80.36
C ILE A 101 27.71 -23.06 79.69
N THR A 102 27.97 -23.11 78.39
CA THR A 102 28.47 -21.97 77.59
C THR A 102 27.44 -20.81 77.48
N ALA A 103 26.15 -21.13 77.44
CA ALA A 103 25.06 -20.16 77.47
C ALA A 103 24.93 -19.53 78.87
N GLN A 104 25.03 -20.33 79.94
CA GLN A 104 24.97 -19.85 81.32
C GLN A 104 26.22 -19.07 81.79
N ASP A 105 27.39 -19.23 81.15
CA ASP A 105 28.60 -18.47 81.49
C ASP A 105 28.33 -16.95 81.47
N GLU A 106 28.37 -16.33 82.66
CA GLU A 106 28.11 -14.91 82.90
C GLU A 106 29.31 -13.97 82.66
N THR A 107 30.48 -14.48 82.24
CA THR A 107 31.66 -13.63 81.94
C THR A 107 31.42 -12.60 80.81
N TYR A 108 30.29 -12.71 80.10
CA TYR A 108 29.83 -11.67 79.18
C TYR A 108 29.61 -10.31 79.87
N ARG A 109 29.29 -10.24 81.17
CA ARG A 109 29.01 -9.01 81.94
C ARG A 109 30.14 -7.96 81.96
N SER A 110 31.37 -8.30 81.55
CA SER A 110 32.49 -7.33 81.43
C SER A 110 32.38 -6.43 80.19
N ALA A 111 32.18 -5.13 80.39
CA ALA A 111 31.76 -4.17 79.35
C ALA A 111 32.78 -3.80 78.26
N LYS A 112 34.04 -4.26 78.31
CA LYS A 112 35.10 -3.71 77.43
C LYS A 112 35.11 -4.18 75.96
N THR A 113 34.26 -5.14 75.56
CA THR A 113 34.26 -5.71 74.18
C THR A 113 32.85 -6.09 73.68
N VAL A 114 31.83 -5.29 73.99
CA VAL A 114 30.40 -5.59 73.70
C VAL A 114 30.15 -6.00 72.23
N HIS A 115 30.63 -5.22 71.26
CA HIS A 115 30.41 -5.52 69.84
C HIS A 115 30.99 -6.89 69.42
N SER A 116 32.25 -7.17 69.77
CA SER A 116 32.90 -8.47 69.51
C SER A 116 32.21 -9.64 70.21
N LYS A 117 31.60 -9.41 71.37
CA LYS A 117 30.81 -10.41 72.09
C LYS A 117 29.46 -10.66 71.40
N TRP A 118 28.78 -9.61 70.95
CA TRP A 118 27.53 -9.71 70.20
C TRP A 118 27.71 -10.46 68.87
N THR A 119 28.73 -10.15 68.07
CA THR A 119 29.02 -10.89 66.82
C THR A 119 29.31 -12.38 67.07
N ARG A 120 30.04 -12.71 68.15
CA ARG A 120 30.27 -14.12 68.53
C ARG A 120 29.01 -14.81 69.03
N HIS A 121 28.12 -14.08 69.69
CA HIS A 121 26.83 -14.61 70.11
C HIS A 121 25.92 -14.90 68.91
N GLN A 122 25.87 -14.03 67.91
CA GLN A 122 25.13 -14.28 66.66
C GLN A 122 25.62 -15.54 65.93
N ALA A 123 26.92 -15.83 65.96
CA ALA A 123 27.47 -17.07 65.42
C ALA A 123 27.07 -18.32 66.24
N PHE A 124 26.92 -18.17 67.56
CA PHE A 124 26.47 -19.23 68.47
C PHE A 124 24.97 -19.52 68.33
N GLU A 125 24.13 -18.50 68.14
CA GLU A 125 22.71 -18.66 67.78
C GLU A 125 22.54 -19.44 66.47
N ALA A 126 23.37 -19.15 65.46
CA ALA A 126 23.39 -19.90 64.20
C ALA A 126 23.84 -21.36 64.37
N GLU A 127 24.77 -21.64 65.30
CA GLU A 127 25.19 -23.00 65.67
C GLU A 127 24.04 -23.79 66.32
N ILE A 128 23.27 -23.16 67.21
CA ILE A 128 22.07 -23.77 67.83
C ILE A 128 20.98 -24.02 66.79
N ALA A 129 20.67 -23.04 65.95
CA ALA A 129 19.66 -23.18 64.89
C ALA A 129 19.98 -24.36 63.94
N SER A 130 21.27 -24.56 63.60
CA SER A 130 21.72 -25.69 62.76
C SER A 130 21.57 -27.06 63.44
N ASN A 131 21.66 -27.13 64.77
CA ASN A 131 21.49 -28.39 65.53
C ASN A 131 20.02 -28.70 65.85
N LYS A 132 19.10 -27.73 65.73
CA LYS A 132 17.65 -27.95 65.89
C LYS A 132 17.10 -28.96 64.88
N ASP A 133 17.66 -29.00 63.67
CA ASP A 133 17.36 -30.01 62.64
C ASP A 133 17.89 -31.43 62.98
N ARG A 134 18.82 -31.58 63.93
CA ARG A 134 19.24 -32.89 64.46
C ARG A 134 18.23 -33.38 65.50
N LEU A 135 17.85 -32.52 66.44
CA LEU A 135 16.82 -32.81 67.45
C LEU A 135 15.50 -33.25 66.79
N PHE A 136 15.04 -32.53 65.76
CA PHE A 136 13.80 -32.86 65.05
C PHE A 136 13.85 -34.23 64.35
N ARG A 137 15.01 -34.63 63.82
CA ARG A 137 15.21 -35.97 63.24
C ARG A 137 15.13 -37.06 64.31
N ILE A 138 15.77 -36.85 65.46
CA ILE A 138 15.74 -37.77 66.60
C ILE A 138 14.32 -37.95 67.16
N GLN A 139 13.57 -36.86 67.29
CA GLN A 139 12.16 -36.90 67.72
C GLN A 139 11.27 -37.68 66.74
N GLN A 140 11.46 -37.53 65.42
CA GLN A 140 10.69 -38.29 64.42
C GLN A 140 10.95 -39.79 64.45
N VAL A 141 12.16 -40.24 64.82
CA VAL A 141 12.47 -41.68 64.91
C VAL A 141 11.67 -42.35 66.04
N THR A 142 11.34 -41.62 67.11
CA THR A 142 10.75 -42.20 68.32
C THR A 142 9.24 -41.96 68.48
N THR A 143 8.69 -40.84 68.04
CA THR A 143 7.22 -40.63 68.07
C THR A 143 6.45 -41.59 67.14
N ASN A 144 7.12 -42.17 66.14
CA ASN A 144 6.53 -43.23 65.30
C ASN A 144 6.53 -44.61 65.99
N SER A 145 7.29 -44.80 67.08
CA SER A 145 7.34 -46.06 67.85
C SER A 145 6.18 -46.20 68.84
N SER A 146 5.70 -45.10 69.41
CA SER A 146 4.62 -45.11 70.41
C SER A 146 3.21 -45.13 69.81
N HIS A 147 3.02 -44.54 68.61
CA HIS A 147 1.70 -44.36 68.01
C HIS A 147 1.02 -45.66 67.50
N ASN A 148 1.75 -46.78 67.41
CA ASN A 148 1.26 -48.07 66.91
C ASN A 148 0.74 -49.03 68.01
N ARG A 149 0.73 -48.63 69.29
CA ARG A 149 0.28 -49.50 70.40
C ARG A 149 -1.23 -49.68 70.57
N ILE A 150 -2.07 -48.96 69.81
CA ILE A 150 -3.53 -48.83 70.11
C ILE A 150 -4.44 -49.59 69.11
N ALA A 151 -3.90 -50.21 68.06
CA ALA A 151 -4.70 -50.61 66.90
C ALA A 151 -4.71 -52.12 66.53
N ASP A 152 -4.86 -53.06 67.49
CA ASP A 152 -5.53 -54.34 67.17
C ASP A 152 -6.10 -55.12 68.39
N VAL A 153 -7.40 -54.98 68.69
CA VAL A 153 -8.24 -56.04 69.28
C VAL A 153 -9.65 -55.99 68.69
N THR A 154 -9.96 -56.96 67.83
CA THR A 154 -11.22 -57.20 67.11
C THR A 154 -12.53 -57.16 67.94
N LEU A 155 -13.68 -56.80 67.32
CA LEU A 155 -14.66 -57.76 66.73
C LEU A 155 -16.04 -57.14 66.33
N LYS A 156 -16.67 -57.71 65.29
CA LYS A 156 -18.11 -57.66 64.86
C LYS A 156 -18.57 -56.49 63.97
N ARG A 157 -19.56 -56.65 63.05
CA ARG A 157 -20.06 -57.79 62.23
C ARG A 157 -21.20 -57.26 61.32
N THR A 158 -21.25 -57.59 60.01
CA THR A 158 -22.46 -57.47 59.10
C THR A 158 -23.06 -56.05 58.92
N LYS A 159 -23.71 -55.59 57.84
CA LYS A 159 -24.33 -56.04 56.55
C LYS A 159 -24.51 -54.75 55.70
N SER A 160 -24.66 -54.67 54.37
CA SER A 160 -24.77 -55.64 53.26
C SER A 160 -24.31 -55.01 51.93
N LEU A 161 -23.75 -55.83 51.03
CA LEU A 161 -24.01 -55.91 49.58
C LEU A 161 -24.61 -54.70 48.83
N ASN A 162 -23.81 -54.03 47.97
CA ASN A 162 -24.09 -53.89 46.51
C ASN A 162 -23.04 -53.05 45.73
N ILE A 163 -21.79 -53.53 45.64
CA ILE A 163 -20.90 -53.17 44.51
C ILE A 163 -20.14 -54.42 44.03
N ILE A 164 -20.88 -55.37 43.45
CA ILE A 164 -20.35 -56.29 42.44
C ILE A 164 -21.30 -56.25 41.24
N SER A 165 -21.04 -55.30 40.35
CA SER A 165 -21.45 -55.36 38.95
C SER A 165 -20.54 -54.42 38.14
N LEU A 166 -20.25 -54.78 36.90
CA LEU A 166 -19.44 -54.01 35.93
C LEU A 166 -17.91 -53.96 36.16
N ALA A 167 -17.34 -55.09 36.57
CA ALA A 167 -16.03 -55.48 36.04
C ALA A 167 -16.20 -56.22 34.70
N SER A 168 -16.52 -55.48 33.61
CA SER A 168 -16.36 -55.94 32.21
C SER A 168 -16.66 -54.83 31.20
N CYS A 169 -15.63 -54.06 30.83
CA CYS A 169 -15.42 -53.69 29.42
C CYS A 169 -14.00 -53.13 29.17
N ILE A 170 -13.23 -53.91 28.41
CA ILE A 170 -12.32 -53.43 27.36
C ILE A 170 -11.04 -52.70 27.83
N LEU A 171 -9.99 -53.51 28.00
CA LEU A 171 -8.68 -53.18 27.43
C LEU A 171 -8.84 -52.80 25.94
N THR A 172 -8.59 -51.54 25.54
CA THR A 172 -7.86 -51.15 24.31
C THR A 172 -7.94 -49.64 24.02
N LYS A 173 -6.86 -49.14 23.38
CA LYS A 173 -6.68 -47.81 22.75
C LYS A 173 -6.62 -46.61 23.72
N SER A 174 -5.46 -45.96 23.91
CA SER A 174 -4.62 -45.21 22.95
C SER A 174 -5.02 -43.74 22.83
N SER A 175 -4.04 -42.87 23.08
CA SER A 175 -3.71 -41.60 22.39
C SER A 175 -4.82 -40.78 21.71
N LYS A 176 -4.76 -39.45 21.93
CA LYS A 176 -5.45 -38.33 21.24
C LYS A 176 -6.78 -37.82 21.83
N SER A 177 -6.66 -37.08 22.94
CA SER A 177 -7.16 -35.69 23.11
C SER A 177 -6.45 -35.16 24.38
N TRP A 178 -6.11 -33.88 24.57
CA TRP A 178 -6.90 -32.66 24.40
C TRP A 178 -6.11 -31.57 23.64
N GLY A 179 -6.13 -31.64 22.31
CA GLY A 179 -5.83 -30.51 21.43
C GLY A 179 -7.12 -30.03 20.77
N ARG A 180 -8.05 -29.41 21.53
CA ARG A 180 -9.31 -28.88 21.00
C ARG A 180 -10.02 -27.85 21.92
N TRP A 181 -9.33 -26.79 22.32
CA TRP A 181 -9.95 -25.57 22.86
C TRP A 181 -9.36 -24.34 22.17
N SER A 182 -9.67 -24.18 20.88
CA SER A 182 -9.46 -22.95 20.10
C SER A 182 -10.30 -22.98 18.83
N ILE A 183 -11.02 -21.87 18.60
CA ILE A 183 -11.74 -21.48 17.37
C ILE A 183 -13.07 -22.24 17.08
N GLN A 184 -14.22 -21.58 17.29
CA GLN A 184 -15.23 -21.24 16.24
C GLN A 184 -16.45 -20.48 16.81
N LEU A 185 -16.49 -19.15 16.65
CA LEU A 185 -17.63 -18.18 16.75
C LEU A 185 -17.01 -16.77 16.95
N LEU A 186 -16.31 -16.16 15.97
CA LEU A 186 -16.69 -15.70 14.63
C LEU A 186 -17.42 -14.33 14.62
N VAL A 187 -16.59 -13.29 14.41
CA VAL A 187 -16.81 -11.93 13.86
C VAL A 187 -18.23 -11.45 13.55
N GLU A 188 -18.63 -10.29 14.12
CA GLU A 188 -19.32 -9.17 13.41
C GLU A 188 -19.36 -7.87 14.25
N GLY A 189 -19.39 -6.69 13.61
CA GLY A 189 -19.66 -5.34 14.21
C GLY A 189 -18.54 -4.71 15.08
N CYS A 190 -17.52 -4.04 14.55
CA CYS A 190 -17.45 -2.65 14.03
C CYS A 190 -17.81 -1.47 14.99
N THR A 191 -16.90 -0.46 15.01
CA THR A 191 -17.07 0.96 15.41
C THR A 191 -17.56 1.24 16.85
N ASN A 192 -16.80 1.87 17.75
CA ASN A 192 -16.30 3.25 17.63
C ASN A 192 -15.33 3.62 18.79
N GLN A 193 -14.56 4.71 18.59
CA GLN A 193 -14.03 5.68 19.59
C GLN A 193 -13.30 5.14 20.84
N SER A 194 -12.02 5.41 21.09
CA SER A 194 -11.38 6.73 21.24
C SER A 194 -12.07 7.68 22.24
N SER A 195 -11.96 7.38 23.54
CA SER A 195 -12.10 8.38 24.62
C SER A 195 -11.38 7.91 25.90
N ALA A 196 -11.10 8.86 26.81
CA ALA A 196 -10.57 8.66 28.16
C ALA A 196 -9.18 8.00 28.28
N ARG A 197 -8.15 8.72 27.82
CA ARG A 197 -6.89 8.82 28.59
C ARG A 197 -7.10 9.85 29.72
N GLN A 198 -6.25 9.76 30.75
CA GLN A 198 -6.08 10.68 31.90
C GLN A 198 -7.01 10.56 33.11
N GLN A 199 -6.39 10.88 34.28
CA GLN A 199 -6.89 10.92 35.66
C GLN A 199 -7.11 9.50 36.27
N CYS A 200 -6.38 9.05 37.31
CA CYS A 200 -5.41 9.71 38.20
C CYS A 200 -4.14 8.88 38.43
N ALA A 201 -3.06 9.56 38.83
CA ALA A 201 -1.86 8.94 39.41
C ALA A 201 -2.00 8.80 40.96
N PRO A 202 -0.94 8.52 41.73
CA PRO A 202 -0.64 7.14 42.13
C PRO A 202 -0.73 6.93 43.65
N ASN A 203 -1.16 5.76 44.12
CA ASN A 203 -0.81 5.30 45.47
C ASN A 203 -1.01 3.80 45.75
N THR A 204 -0.52 3.36 46.91
CA THR A 204 -0.70 2.03 47.53
C THR A 204 -0.13 0.82 46.78
N GLY A 205 1.19 0.81 46.58
CA GLY A 205 1.93 -0.46 46.52
C GLY A 205 2.02 -1.11 47.91
N LYS A 206 0.99 -1.87 48.33
CA LYS A 206 1.00 -2.84 49.46
C LYS A 206 -0.37 -3.52 49.67
N GLN A 207 -0.77 -4.44 48.78
CA GLN A 207 -1.73 -5.52 49.03
C GLN A 207 -1.73 -6.45 47.80
N GLY A 208 -1.33 -7.72 47.98
CA GLY A 208 -1.13 -8.64 46.83
C GLY A 208 -0.10 -9.77 47.02
N TRP A 209 0.46 -9.93 48.23
CA TRP A 209 1.41 -11.02 48.56
C TRP A 209 0.94 -11.91 49.74
N ALA A 210 -0.30 -11.75 50.20
CA ALA A 210 -0.84 -12.47 51.36
C ALA A 210 -1.68 -13.72 51.02
N GLU A 211 -2.11 -13.91 49.76
CA GLU A 211 -3.02 -15.01 49.35
C GLU A 211 -2.37 -16.07 48.45
N LEU A 212 -1.03 -16.08 48.31
CA LEU A 212 -0.30 -17.08 47.51
C LEU A 212 0.71 -17.93 48.32
N LEU A 213 0.45 -18.10 49.63
CA LEU A 213 1.18 -19.05 50.50
C LEU A 213 0.29 -20.13 51.14
N GLN A 214 -0.93 -20.33 50.63
CA GLN A 214 -1.87 -21.35 51.10
C GLN A 214 -2.45 -22.23 49.98
N ASN A 215 -1.59 -22.70 49.06
CA ASN A 215 -1.79 -23.98 48.37
C ASN A 215 -0.56 -24.40 47.54
N ARG A 216 0.33 -25.21 48.14
CA ARG A 216 1.27 -26.06 47.40
C ARG A 216 1.58 -27.33 48.18
N ASN A 217 0.66 -28.29 48.10
CA ASN A 217 0.99 -29.70 48.33
C ASN A 217 1.93 -30.16 47.22
N VAL A 218 3.25 -30.04 47.46
CA VAL A 218 4.28 -30.73 46.69
C VAL A 218 4.67 -31.96 47.49
N THR A 219 4.26 -33.13 47.02
CA THR A 219 4.68 -34.42 47.57
C THR A 219 6.16 -34.65 47.30
N HIS A 220 7.01 -34.14 48.19
CA HIS A 220 8.39 -34.60 48.28
C HIS A 220 8.39 -36.08 48.68
N HIS A 221 8.92 -36.94 47.81
CA HIS A 221 9.36 -38.28 48.21
C HIS A 221 10.62 -38.14 49.07
N SER A 222 10.42 -37.86 50.36
CA SER A 222 11.48 -37.88 51.36
C SER A 222 12.06 -39.29 51.51
N PRO A 223 13.38 -39.45 51.79
CA PRO A 223 14.01 -40.75 52.08
C PRO A 223 13.41 -41.52 53.27
N SER A 224 12.54 -40.88 54.05
CA SER A 224 11.83 -41.42 55.21
C SER A 224 10.94 -42.64 54.92
N SER A 225 10.74 -43.07 53.68
CA SER A 225 9.98 -44.30 53.38
C SER A 225 10.80 -45.59 53.60
N PHE A 226 12.14 -45.52 53.52
CA PHE A 226 12.98 -46.72 53.64
C PHE A 226 13.28 -47.06 55.10
N SER A 227 13.67 -46.07 55.91
CA SER A 227 13.86 -46.26 57.37
C SER A 227 12.52 -46.52 58.10
N ARG A 228 11.37 -46.10 57.55
CA ARG A 228 10.04 -46.55 58.05
C ARG A 228 9.86 -48.06 58.00
N GLN A 229 10.27 -48.72 56.91
CA GLN A 229 10.11 -50.19 56.80
C GLN A 229 11.08 -50.95 57.72
N ALA A 230 12.29 -50.42 57.96
CA ALA A 230 13.21 -50.98 58.95
C ALA A 230 12.68 -50.81 60.39
N ALA A 231 12.08 -49.67 60.72
CA ALA A 231 11.43 -49.43 62.00
C ALA A 231 10.20 -50.32 62.23
N ASP A 232 9.36 -50.53 61.21
CA ASP A 232 8.20 -51.42 61.25
C ASP A 232 8.57 -52.89 61.54
N GLU A 233 9.78 -53.34 61.16
CA GLU A 233 10.29 -54.68 61.48
C GLU A 233 10.99 -54.75 62.85
N LEU A 234 11.67 -53.68 63.30
CA LEU A 234 12.29 -53.61 64.64
C LEU A 234 11.27 -53.58 65.79
N ILE A 235 10.18 -52.81 65.63
CA ILE A 235 9.10 -52.70 66.64
C ILE A 235 8.43 -54.07 66.87
N LYS A 236 8.50 -54.97 65.88
CA LYS A 236 7.97 -56.33 65.95
C LYS A 236 8.76 -57.28 66.83
N GLU A 237 10.06 -57.07 67.03
CA GLU A 237 10.90 -58.02 67.76
C GLU A 237 11.10 -57.69 69.25
N LYS A 238 11.11 -56.41 69.67
CA LYS A 238 11.24 -56.03 71.11
C LYS A 238 10.48 -54.73 71.49
N PRO A 239 9.26 -54.81 72.05
CA PRO A 239 8.49 -53.63 72.48
C PRO A 239 9.01 -52.95 73.77
N GLU A 240 9.90 -53.61 74.53
CA GLU A 240 10.28 -53.21 75.89
C GLU A 240 11.21 -51.97 75.95
N LEU A 241 11.96 -51.65 74.88
CA LEU A 241 12.87 -50.49 74.89
C LEU A 241 12.17 -49.14 74.63
N SER A 242 10.97 -49.14 74.05
CA SER A 242 10.27 -47.89 73.68
C SER A 242 9.88 -47.05 74.91
N GLU A 243 9.65 -47.67 76.07
CA GLU A 243 9.27 -46.95 77.30
C GLU A 243 10.44 -46.21 77.98
N LEU A 244 11.69 -46.56 77.63
CA LEU A 244 12.89 -45.97 78.22
C LEU A 244 13.40 -44.75 77.43
N ILE A 245 13.22 -44.74 76.11
CA ILE A 245 13.81 -43.76 75.20
C ILE A 245 12.94 -42.51 75.04
N GLU A 246 11.61 -42.67 75.01
CA GLU A 246 10.64 -41.57 74.87
C GLU A 246 10.78 -40.47 75.96
N PRO A 247 10.89 -40.78 77.27
CA PRO A 247 11.14 -39.75 78.28
C PRO A 247 12.51 -39.08 78.14
N LYS A 248 13.54 -39.80 77.66
CA LYS A 248 14.89 -39.24 77.47
C LYS A 248 14.96 -38.25 76.30
N ILE A 249 14.22 -38.50 75.23
CA ILE A 249 14.12 -37.55 74.11
C ILE A 249 13.23 -36.35 74.46
N SER A 250 12.21 -36.54 75.30
CA SER A 250 11.44 -35.41 75.86
C SER A 250 12.30 -34.54 76.79
N GLU A 251 13.15 -35.15 77.62
CA GLU A 251 14.11 -34.46 78.48
C GLU A 251 15.17 -33.71 77.65
N LEU A 252 15.69 -34.33 76.58
CA LEU A 252 16.62 -33.68 75.64
C LEU A 252 15.97 -32.51 74.89
N GLY A 253 14.70 -32.64 74.50
CA GLY A 253 13.92 -31.55 73.90
C GLY A 253 13.77 -30.37 74.86
N GLN A 254 13.38 -30.63 76.11
CA GLN A 254 13.29 -29.63 77.16
C GLN A 254 14.63 -28.92 77.39
N GLN A 255 15.74 -29.66 77.48
CA GLN A 255 17.09 -29.09 77.64
C GLN A 255 17.52 -28.23 76.44
N PHE A 256 17.09 -28.59 75.22
CA PHE A 256 17.36 -27.80 74.02
C PHE A 256 16.52 -26.50 73.98
N ASP A 257 15.24 -26.57 74.34
CA ASP A 257 14.36 -25.40 74.43
C ASP A 257 14.85 -24.44 75.54
N ASP A 258 15.31 -24.96 76.69
CA ASP A 258 15.91 -24.19 77.77
C ASP A 258 17.25 -23.53 77.34
N LEU A 259 18.06 -24.22 76.53
CA LEU A 259 19.28 -23.68 75.90
C LEU A 259 18.96 -22.57 74.89
N GLU A 260 17.96 -22.76 74.02
CA GLU A 260 17.53 -21.76 73.04
C GLU A 260 16.99 -20.51 73.73
N SER A 261 16.16 -20.68 74.77
CA SER A 261 15.64 -19.60 75.62
C SER A 261 16.77 -18.84 76.33
N THR A 262 17.66 -19.55 77.04
CA THR A 262 18.80 -18.94 77.76
C THR A 262 19.77 -18.22 76.82
N THR A 263 19.97 -18.76 75.62
CA THR A 263 20.78 -18.12 74.59
C THR A 263 20.12 -16.84 74.10
N LYS A 264 18.84 -16.89 73.76
CA LYS A 264 18.09 -15.73 73.29
C LYS A 264 18.07 -14.60 74.32
N ASP A 265 17.84 -14.91 75.60
CA ASP A 265 17.92 -13.95 76.72
C ASP A 265 19.31 -13.28 76.81
N LYS A 266 20.39 -14.04 76.57
CA LYS A 266 21.77 -13.54 76.52
C LYS A 266 21.99 -12.64 75.30
N GLY A 267 21.38 -12.97 74.16
CA GLY A 267 21.40 -12.19 72.93
C GLY A 267 20.69 -10.86 73.06
N GLU A 268 19.47 -10.85 73.64
CA GLU A 268 18.69 -9.64 73.92
C GLU A 268 19.47 -8.69 74.85
N ARG A 269 20.08 -9.20 75.93
CA ARG A 269 20.92 -8.40 76.85
C ARG A 269 22.19 -7.85 76.18
N LEU A 270 22.84 -8.62 75.30
CA LEU A 270 24.01 -8.16 74.54
C LEU A 270 23.64 -7.12 73.48
N PHE A 271 22.47 -7.27 72.84
CA PHE A 271 21.94 -6.30 71.88
C PHE A 271 21.56 -4.99 72.57
N ASP A 272 20.88 -5.04 73.72
CA ASP A 272 20.56 -3.87 74.54
C ASP A 272 21.83 -3.12 74.98
N ALA A 273 22.88 -3.83 75.40
CA ALA A 273 24.18 -3.24 75.73
C ALA A 273 24.92 -2.63 74.51
N ASN A 274 24.63 -3.08 73.29
CA ASN A 274 25.25 -2.59 72.06
C ASN A 274 24.44 -1.48 71.37
N ARG A 275 23.14 -1.33 71.68
CA ARG A 275 22.24 -0.37 71.00
C ARG A 275 22.66 1.09 71.19
N GLU A 276 23.22 1.44 72.35
CA GLU A 276 23.82 2.76 72.62
C GLU A 276 24.92 3.14 71.59
N VAL A 277 25.81 2.19 71.28
CA VAL A 277 26.90 2.39 70.31
C VAL A 277 26.38 2.48 68.87
N LEU A 278 25.41 1.63 68.50
CA LEU A 278 24.78 1.66 67.18
C LEU A 278 24.01 2.97 66.92
N LEU A 279 23.35 3.49 67.95
CA LEU A 279 22.64 4.77 67.88
C LEU A 279 23.61 5.93 67.65
N HIS A 280 24.73 5.98 68.39
CA HIS A 280 25.77 6.98 68.17
C HIS A 280 26.40 6.91 66.78
N GLN A 281 26.77 5.71 66.32
CA GLN A 281 27.31 5.52 64.96
C GLN A 281 26.32 6.02 63.90
N THR A 282 25.03 5.70 64.06
CA THR A 282 24.00 6.11 63.08
C THR A 282 23.76 7.62 63.11
N CYS A 283 23.80 8.27 64.27
CA CYS A 283 23.78 9.74 64.35
C CYS A 283 24.98 10.37 63.64
N ASP A 284 26.19 9.87 63.91
CA ASP A 284 27.43 10.40 63.34
C ASP A 284 27.51 10.13 61.81
N ASP A 285 26.98 9.00 61.33
CA ASP A 285 26.81 8.66 59.90
C ASP A 285 25.78 9.54 59.16
N ILE A 286 24.76 10.04 59.87
CA ILE A 286 23.77 10.97 59.31
C ILE A 286 24.37 12.38 59.28
N ASP A 287 25.04 12.82 60.35
CA ASP A 287 25.70 14.13 60.40
C ASP A 287 26.81 14.26 59.34
N SER A 288 27.67 13.25 59.20
CA SER A 288 28.70 13.19 58.16
C SER A 288 28.11 13.33 56.74
N TRP A 289 26.98 12.67 56.46
CA TRP A 289 26.27 12.79 55.19
C TRP A 289 25.60 14.17 55.01
N MET A 290 25.06 14.78 56.07
CA MET A 290 24.53 16.15 56.02
C MET A 290 25.63 17.18 55.72
N ASN A 291 26.81 17.06 56.34
CA ASN A 291 27.97 17.93 56.08
C ASN A 291 28.48 17.83 54.63
N GLU A 292 28.29 16.69 53.96
CA GLU A 292 28.60 16.51 52.53
C GLU A 292 27.49 17.09 51.64
N LEU A 293 26.22 16.93 51.99
CA LEU A 293 25.12 17.59 51.27
C LEU A 293 25.18 19.11 51.36
N GLU A 294 25.50 19.69 52.53
CA GLU A 294 25.62 21.13 52.72
C GLU A 294 26.60 21.75 51.71
N LYS A 295 27.79 21.17 51.55
CA LYS A 295 28.77 21.61 50.54
C LYS A 295 28.27 21.49 49.11
N GLN A 296 27.44 20.48 48.82
CA GLN A 296 26.83 20.32 47.50
C GLN A 296 25.70 21.34 47.27
N ILE A 297 25.03 21.81 48.33
CA ILE A 297 24.00 22.87 48.29
C ILE A 297 24.64 24.27 48.20
N GLU A 298 25.78 24.51 48.85
CA GLU A 298 26.57 25.76 48.72
C GLU A 298 27.02 26.04 47.27
N SER A 299 27.07 25.02 46.42
CA SER A 299 27.29 25.21 44.98
C SER A 299 26.02 25.71 44.28
N GLU A 300 25.96 27.01 44.00
CA GLU A 300 24.88 27.70 43.27
C GLU A 300 24.74 27.28 41.78
N ASP A 301 25.38 26.19 41.35
CA ASP A 301 25.28 25.71 39.97
C ASP A 301 23.85 25.25 39.65
N THR A 302 23.20 26.04 38.80
CA THR A 302 21.85 25.84 38.28
C THR A 302 21.86 25.42 36.80
N GLY A 303 23.03 25.30 36.16
CA GLY A 303 23.17 24.89 34.76
C GLY A 303 22.90 26.01 33.74
N ASN A 304 23.58 25.95 32.59
CA ASN A 304 23.51 26.96 31.52
C ASN A 304 22.78 26.48 30.25
N ASP A 305 22.33 25.22 30.22
CA ASP A 305 21.68 24.61 29.06
C ASP A 305 20.76 23.47 29.48
N LEU A 306 19.84 23.07 28.59
CA LEU A 306 18.84 22.03 28.89
C LEU A 306 19.46 20.68 29.30
N ALA A 307 20.64 20.30 28.80
CA ALA A 307 21.28 19.04 29.18
C ALA A 307 21.94 19.14 30.56
N SER A 308 22.67 20.23 30.86
CA SER A 308 23.23 20.44 32.20
C SER A 308 22.15 20.53 33.28
N VAL A 309 21.06 21.26 33.03
CA VAL A 309 19.91 21.34 33.96
C VAL A 309 19.25 19.97 34.18
N ASN A 310 19.06 19.16 33.13
CA ASN A 310 18.50 17.82 33.31
C ASN A 310 19.42 16.88 34.10
N ILE A 311 20.75 17.00 33.96
CA ILE A 311 21.72 16.26 34.77
C ILE A 311 21.67 16.72 36.25
N LEU A 312 21.57 18.03 36.50
CA LEU A 312 21.40 18.57 37.85
C LEU A 312 20.08 18.12 38.48
N MET A 313 18.99 18.07 37.72
CA MET A 313 17.70 17.55 38.17
C MET A 313 17.77 16.05 38.52
N GLN A 314 18.51 15.24 37.74
CA GLN A 314 18.75 13.82 38.09
C GLN A 314 19.57 13.67 39.38
N LYS A 315 20.59 14.52 39.59
CA LYS A 315 21.35 14.54 40.85
C LYS A 315 20.45 14.93 42.03
N GLN A 316 19.61 15.96 41.87
CA GLN A 316 18.63 16.39 42.87
C GLN A 316 17.65 15.25 43.22
N GLN A 317 17.13 14.53 42.22
CA GLN A 317 16.26 13.37 42.46
C GLN A 317 16.95 12.23 43.23
N MET A 318 18.25 12.04 43.01
CA MET A 318 19.07 11.09 43.77
C MET A 318 19.25 11.56 45.22
N ILE A 319 19.50 12.85 45.45
CA ILE A 319 19.56 13.45 46.78
C ILE A 319 18.23 13.28 47.51
N GLU A 320 17.09 13.55 46.88
CA GLU A 320 15.75 13.32 47.44
C GLU A 320 15.50 11.85 47.83
N THR A 321 15.97 10.92 47.00
CA THR A 321 15.87 9.48 47.29
C THR A 321 16.71 9.11 48.52
N GLN A 322 17.93 9.64 48.63
CA GLN A 322 18.77 9.47 49.82
C GLN A 322 18.15 10.15 51.05
N MET A 323 17.58 11.35 50.89
CA MET A 323 16.86 12.09 51.93
C MET A 323 15.69 11.28 52.48
N ALA A 324 14.93 10.60 51.62
CA ALA A 324 13.83 9.73 52.03
C ALA A 324 14.31 8.47 52.79
N VAL A 325 15.48 7.92 52.45
CA VAL A 325 16.10 6.83 53.21
C VAL A 325 16.60 7.32 54.57
N LYS A 326 17.31 8.45 54.60
CA LYS A 326 17.84 9.07 55.83
C LYS A 326 16.73 9.52 56.77
N ALA A 327 15.59 10.00 56.24
CA ALA A 327 14.40 10.33 57.04
C ALA A 327 13.84 9.11 57.78
N ARG A 328 13.86 7.92 57.16
CA ARG A 328 13.48 6.67 57.83
C ARG A 328 14.50 6.26 58.89
N GLN A 329 15.79 6.48 58.64
CA GLN A 329 16.83 6.23 59.65
C GLN A 329 16.62 7.14 60.87
N VAL A 330 16.39 8.44 60.69
CA VAL A 330 16.07 9.39 61.77
C VAL A 330 14.82 8.96 62.56
N SER A 331 13.73 8.58 61.87
CA SER A 331 12.52 8.07 62.54
C SER A 331 12.72 6.73 63.27
N GLU A 332 13.72 5.93 62.89
CA GLU A 332 14.08 4.71 63.62
C GLU A 332 14.95 5.01 64.85
N LEU A 333 15.82 6.03 64.80
CA LEU A 333 16.55 6.54 65.97
C LEU A 333 15.60 6.95 67.10
N GLU A 334 14.44 7.51 66.75
CA GLU A 334 13.40 7.88 67.70
C GLU A 334 12.83 6.69 68.48
N LYS A 335 12.49 5.59 67.78
CA LYS A 335 12.03 4.35 68.45
C LYS A 335 13.13 3.70 69.29
N GLN A 336 14.37 3.74 68.81
CA GLN A 336 15.51 3.20 69.56
C GLN A 336 15.82 4.02 70.82
N ALA A 337 15.67 5.35 70.75
CA ALA A 337 15.77 6.23 71.91
C ALA A 337 14.63 6.00 72.91
N GLU A 338 13.38 5.86 72.46
CA GLU A 338 12.23 5.51 73.32
C GLU A 338 12.43 4.19 74.08
N TYR A 339 13.04 3.18 73.45
CA TYR A 339 13.35 1.92 74.14
C TYR A 339 14.43 2.14 75.20
N ILE A 340 15.52 2.84 74.88
CA ILE A 340 16.59 3.13 75.84
C ILE A 340 16.03 3.94 77.03
N GLN A 341 15.09 4.85 76.81
CA GLN A 341 14.42 5.60 77.87
C GLN A 341 13.64 4.70 78.86
N LYS A 342 13.09 3.58 78.38
CA LYS A 342 12.35 2.60 79.19
C LYS A 342 13.28 1.64 79.94
N THR A 343 14.44 1.33 79.38
CA THR A 343 15.33 0.26 79.86
C THR A 343 16.57 0.75 80.62
N ALA A 344 17.06 1.97 80.34
CA ALA A 344 18.27 2.55 80.96
C ALA A 344 18.19 4.10 81.04
N PRO A 345 17.39 4.66 81.97
CA PRO A 345 17.13 6.09 82.03
C PRO A 345 18.36 6.94 82.37
N GLU A 346 19.38 6.41 83.04
CA GLU A 346 20.56 7.20 83.45
C GLU A 346 21.46 7.67 82.31
N LYS A 347 21.29 7.13 81.09
CA LYS A 347 22.11 7.45 79.91
C LYS A 347 21.38 8.27 78.84
N ILE A 348 20.14 8.69 79.09
CA ILE A 348 19.25 9.14 78.03
C ILE A 348 19.56 10.57 77.53
N GLU A 349 20.08 11.46 78.40
CA GLU A 349 20.24 12.88 78.09
C GLU A 349 21.24 13.19 76.96
N PRO A 350 22.47 12.63 76.93
CA PRO A 350 23.43 12.88 75.84
C PRO A 350 22.95 12.32 74.50
N ILE A 351 22.18 11.24 74.55
CA ILE A 351 21.57 10.58 73.40
C ILE A 351 20.46 11.45 72.80
N ILE A 352 19.53 11.93 73.63
CA ILE A 352 18.46 12.85 73.20
C ILE A 352 19.07 14.12 72.61
N TYR A 353 20.08 14.72 73.27
CA TYR A 353 20.74 15.92 72.76
C TYR A 353 21.34 15.72 71.36
N LYS A 354 22.12 14.65 71.13
CA LYS A 354 22.66 14.31 69.80
C LYS A 354 21.55 14.03 68.78
N LYS A 355 20.48 13.32 69.17
CA LYS A 355 19.33 13.04 68.30
C LYS A 355 18.66 14.33 67.84
N THR A 356 18.31 15.22 68.78
CA THR A 356 17.63 16.49 68.48
C THR A 356 18.49 17.40 67.60
N GLN A 357 19.80 17.47 67.83
CA GLN A 357 20.74 18.17 66.94
C GLN A 357 20.68 17.65 65.49
N VAL A 358 20.72 16.33 65.29
CA VAL A 358 20.60 15.71 63.97
C VAL A 358 19.23 15.98 63.35
N GLU A 359 18.15 15.91 64.13
CA GLU A 359 16.79 16.20 63.68
C GLU A 359 16.61 17.66 63.25
N GLU A 360 17.12 18.62 64.03
CA GLU A 360 17.04 20.05 63.70
C GLU A 360 17.79 20.37 62.41
N ARG A 361 19.04 19.93 62.25
CA ARG A 361 19.81 20.09 61.00
C ARG A 361 19.08 19.43 59.81
N PHE A 362 18.55 18.23 60.02
CA PHE A 362 17.80 17.50 58.98
C PHE A 362 16.52 18.23 58.54
N GLN A 363 15.86 18.99 59.43
CA GLN A 363 14.74 19.84 59.06
C GLN A 363 15.20 21.13 58.35
N GLN A 364 16.27 21.76 58.82
CA GLN A 364 16.85 22.96 58.21
C GLN A 364 17.24 22.73 56.74
N LEU A 365 17.81 21.57 56.41
CA LEU A 365 18.24 21.23 55.04
C LEU A 365 17.10 20.99 54.03
N LYS A 366 15.87 20.71 54.49
CA LYS A 366 14.74 20.46 53.57
C LYS A 366 14.33 21.69 52.79
N ALA A 367 14.33 22.87 53.41
CA ALA A 367 13.88 24.09 52.76
C ALA A 367 14.82 24.53 51.61
N PRO A 368 16.16 24.58 51.77
CA PRO A 368 17.09 24.82 50.67
C PRO A 368 17.00 23.79 49.54
N LEU A 369 16.83 22.50 49.85
CA LEU A 369 16.68 21.47 48.83
C LEU A 369 15.40 21.62 47.99
N LEU A 370 14.28 21.95 48.63
CA LEU A 370 13.01 22.23 47.94
C LEU A 370 13.08 23.52 47.12
N ASP A 371 13.80 24.53 47.59
CA ASP A 371 13.99 25.76 46.81
C ASP A 371 14.89 25.52 45.60
N ARG A 372 16.03 24.82 45.76
CA ARG A 372 16.89 24.39 44.65
C ARG A 372 16.12 23.57 43.60
N GLN A 373 15.27 22.64 44.05
CA GLN A 373 14.40 21.87 43.14
C GLN A 373 13.50 22.79 42.32
N ARG A 374 12.83 23.77 42.94
CA ARG A 374 11.97 24.75 42.24
C ARG A 374 12.76 25.63 41.26
N GLN A 375 13.96 26.07 41.64
CA GLN A 375 14.82 26.86 40.76
C GLN A 375 15.26 26.06 39.53
N LEU A 376 15.69 24.80 39.73
CA LEU A 376 16.05 23.89 38.63
C LEU A 376 14.85 23.56 37.73
N GLU A 377 13.64 23.39 38.30
CA GLU A 377 12.42 23.16 37.52
C GLU A 377 12.07 24.39 36.66
N LYS A 378 12.14 25.61 37.22
CA LYS A 378 11.93 26.86 36.47
C LYS A 378 12.94 27.03 35.33
N LYS A 379 14.24 26.84 35.59
CA LYS A 379 15.29 26.89 34.55
C LYS A 379 15.05 25.84 33.46
N LYS A 380 14.66 24.61 33.85
CA LYS A 380 14.31 23.53 32.92
C LYS A 380 13.12 23.89 32.03
N GLU A 381 12.03 24.41 32.60
CA GLU A 381 10.85 24.86 31.83
C GLU A 381 11.23 26.01 30.87
N ALA A 382 12.04 26.97 31.31
CA ALA A 382 12.54 28.06 30.47
C ALA A 382 13.40 27.57 29.29
N PHE A 383 14.39 26.70 29.53
CA PHE A 383 15.22 26.13 28.45
C PHE A 383 14.42 25.21 27.51
N GLN A 384 13.45 24.46 28.04
CA GLN A 384 12.56 23.62 27.25
C GLN A 384 11.66 24.48 26.34
N PHE A 385 11.06 25.54 26.87
CA PHE A 385 10.27 26.50 26.09
C PHE A 385 11.11 27.17 24.98
N ARG A 386 12.30 27.69 25.32
CA ARG A 386 13.23 28.29 24.33
C ARG A 386 13.53 27.31 23.19
N ARG A 387 13.78 26.04 23.51
CA ARG A 387 14.03 24.99 22.52
C ARG A 387 12.78 24.68 21.69
N ASP A 388 11.65 24.44 22.33
CA ASP A 388 10.39 24.12 21.65
C ASP A 388 10.05 25.22 20.63
N VAL A 389 10.18 26.51 20.99
CA VAL A 389 9.96 27.63 20.07
C VAL A 389 10.86 27.57 18.84
N GLU A 390 12.16 27.29 18.99
CA GLU A 390 13.08 27.21 17.85
C GLU A 390 12.84 25.94 16.99
N ASP A 391 12.49 24.81 17.61
CA ASP A 391 12.09 23.58 16.91
C ASP A 391 10.80 23.83 16.07
N GLU A 392 9.81 24.58 16.59
CA GLU A 392 8.61 24.97 15.83
C GLU A 392 8.89 26.01 14.73
N LYS A 393 9.78 27.00 14.98
CA LYS A 393 10.22 27.97 13.95
C LYS A 393 10.92 27.27 12.79
N LEU A 394 11.74 26.25 13.08
CA LEU A 394 12.40 25.44 12.05
C LEU A 394 11.37 24.67 11.21
N TRP A 395 10.38 24.04 11.84
CA TRP A 395 9.28 23.37 11.13
C TRP A 395 8.53 24.32 10.19
N ILE A 396 8.21 25.54 10.65
CA ILE A 396 7.58 26.57 9.82
C ILE A 396 8.46 26.93 8.62
N ALA A 397 9.77 27.12 8.84
CA ALA A 397 10.73 27.42 7.79
C ALA A 397 10.88 26.30 6.74
N GLU A 398 10.74 25.02 7.13
CA GLU A 398 10.75 23.87 6.21
C GLU A 398 9.48 23.79 5.33
N LYS A 399 8.33 24.19 5.87
CA LYS A 399 7.03 24.15 5.15
C LYS A 399 6.82 25.36 4.25
N LEU A 400 7.36 26.53 4.63
CA LEU A 400 7.16 27.80 3.92
C LEU A 400 7.53 27.77 2.42
N PRO A 401 8.61 27.09 1.95
CA PRO A 401 8.91 26.97 0.51
C PRO A 401 7.81 26.27 -0.30
N GLN A 402 7.06 25.34 0.32
CA GLN A 402 5.95 24.64 -0.34
C GLN A 402 4.72 25.53 -0.49
N ALA A 403 4.52 26.44 0.47
CA ALA A 403 3.51 27.49 0.44
C ALA A 403 3.87 28.61 -0.56
N ASN A 404 5.13 29.02 -0.61
CA ASN A 404 5.63 30.11 -1.47
C ASN A 404 5.92 29.69 -2.92
N SER A 405 5.77 28.41 -3.28
CA SER A 405 5.93 27.94 -4.65
C SER A 405 4.99 28.68 -5.62
N THR A 406 5.53 29.17 -6.73
CA THR A 406 4.80 29.86 -7.81
C THR A 406 4.37 28.92 -8.93
N GLU A 407 4.61 27.62 -8.81
CA GLU A 407 4.16 26.63 -9.79
C GLU A 407 2.67 26.35 -9.61
N TYR A 408 1.84 26.79 -10.56
CA TYR A 408 0.39 26.59 -10.55
C TYR A 408 -0.11 25.56 -11.58
N GLY A 409 0.72 25.20 -12.57
CA GLY A 409 0.39 24.23 -13.62
C GLY A 409 -0.16 24.87 -14.91
N ASN A 410 0.02 24.16 -16.02
CA ASN A 410 -0.33 24.58 -17.39
C ASN A 410 -1.40 23.69 -18.06
N SER A 411 -2.06 22.83 -17.27
CA SER A 411 -3.09 21.89 -17.72
C SER A 411 -4.00 21.58 -16.54
N LEU A 412 -5.30 21.40 -16.79
CA LEU A 412 -6.30 21.13 -15.76
C LEU A 412 -5.91 19.94 -14.85
N PHE A 413 -5.24 18.91 -15.39
CA PHE A 413 -4.73 17.78 -14.61
C PHE A 413 -3.58 18.19 -13.66
N ASN A 414 -2.65 19.00 -14.15
CA ASN A 414 -1.51 19.50 -13.37
C ASN A 414 -1.97 20.42 -12.23
N VAL A 415 -2.88 21.37 -12.53
CA VAL A 415 -3.47 22.27 -11.53
C VAL A 415 -4.19 21.46 -10.44
N ASN A 416 -5.04 20.49 -10.83
CA ASN A 416 -5.75 19.64 -9.87
C ASN A 416 -4.81 18.80 -8.98
N THR A 417 -3.69 18.34 -9.53
CA THR A 417 -2.66 17.63 -8.76
C THR A 417 -1.98 18.55 -7.74
N LEU A 418 -1.66 19.79 -8.12
CA LEU A 418 -1.07 20.79 -7.22
C LEU A 418 -2.06 21.25 -6.14
N LYS A 419 -3.33 21.42 -6.49
CA LYS A 419 -4.45 21.70 -5.56
C LYS A 419 -4.59 20.62 -4.49
N LYS A 420 -4.49 19.33 -4.85
CA LYS A 420 -4.46 18.22 -3.87
C LYS A 420 -3.24 18.26 -2.96
N LYS A 421 -2.05 18.61 -3.48
CA LYS A 421 -0.83 18.76 -2.65
C LYS A 421 -0.96 19.92 -1.65
N ASN A 422 -1.46 21.08 -2.10
CA ASN A 422 -1.72 22.24 -1.24
C ASN A 422 -2.78 21.93 -0.17
N GLN A 423 -3.81 21.14 -0.50
CA GLN A 423 -4.79 20.65 0.48
C GLN A 423 -4.14 19.76 1.56
N SER A 424 -3.21 18.86 1.19
CA SER A 424 -2.45 18.05 2.15
C SER A 424 -1.63 18.93 3.10
N LEU A 425 -0.92 19.92 2.57
CA LEU A 425 -0.14 20.88 3.36
C LEU A 425 -1.03 21.68 4.32
N ARG A 426 -2.22 22.10 3.89
CA ARG A 426 -3.21 22.79 4.74
C ARG A 426 -3.65 21.90 5.90
N THR A 427 -3.98 20.63 5.64
CA THR A 427 -4.30 19.67 6.71
C THR A 427 -3.11 19.37 7.63
N GLU A 428 -1.87 19.35 7.12
CA GLU A 428 -0.67 19.25 7.99
C GLU A 428 -0.56 20.44 8.95
N ILE A 429 -0.80 21.67 8.46
CA ILE A 429 -0.79 22.90 9.25
C ILE A 429 -1.93 22.92 10.27
N ASP A 430 -3.16 22.59 9.87
CA ASP A 430 -4.34 22.55 10.76
C ASP A 430 -4.13 21.58 11.95
N ASN A 431 -3.46 20.44 11.73
CA ASN A 431 -3.09 19.52 12.80
C ASN A 431 -1.97 20.08 13.71
N HIS A 432 -0.98 20.74 13.12
CA HIS A 432 0.19 21.29 13.82
C HIS A 432 -0.14 22.51 14.68
N GLU A 433 -1.27 23.18 14.43
CA GLU A 433 -1.81 24.26 15.28
C GLU A 433 -1.91 23.87 16.76
N THR A 434 -2.27 22.62 17.05
CA THR A 434 -2.36 22.11 18.42
C THR A 434 -1.03 22.16 19.17
N ARG A 435 0.09 21.97 18.45
CA ARG A 435 1.45 22.02 18.99
C ARG A 435 1.92 23.46 19.20
N ILE A 436 1.66 24.35 18.24
CA ILE A 436 1.93 25.80 18.36
C ILE A 436 1.22 26.37 19.59
N ASN A 437 -0.08 26.09 19.74
CA ASN A 437 -0.87 26.55 20.88
C ASN A 437 -0.35 26.01 22.22
N LEU A 438 0.16 24.77 22.27
CA LEU A 438 0.79 24.21 23.48
C LEU A 438 2.08 24.94 23.85
N VAL A 439 2.95 25.22 22.87
CA VAL A 439 4.22 25.94 23.10
C VAL A 439 3.95 27.37 23.57
N CYS A 440 3.02 28.09 22.94
CA CYS A 440 2.59 29.41 23.40
C CYS A 440 1.97 29.37 24.80
N GLY A 441 1.13 28.36 25.11
CA GLY A 441 0.55 28.17 26.44
C GLY A 441 1.59 27.91 27.54
N ASN A 442 2.64 27.15 27.24
CA ASN A 442 3.76 26.93 28.17
C ASN A 442 4.54 28.23 28.43
N GLY A 443 4.81 29.03 27.39
CA GLY A 443 5.44 30.34 27.54
C GLY A 443 4.58 31.32 28.35
N GLN A 444 3.28 31.36 28.07
CA GLN A 444 2.31 32.19 28.80
C GLN A 444 2.24 31.83 30.29
N LYS A 445 2.25 30.53 30.63
CA LYS A 445 2.34 30.06 32.03
C LYS A 445 3.60 30.60 32.73
N LEU A 446 4.75 30.59 32.07
CA LEU A 446 6.00 31.11 32.64
C LEU A 446 5.96 32.63 32.87
N ILE A 447 5.26 33.37 32.00
CA ILE A 447 5.02 34.82 32.16
C ILE A 447 4.07 35.08 33.34
N GLU A 448 2.99 34.31 33.47
CA GLU A 448 2.03 34.40 34.59
C GLU A 448 2.65 34.05 35.95
N GLU A 449 3.61 33.11 35.98
CA GLU A 449 4.41 32.78 37.16
C GLU A 449 5.51 33.81 37.49
N GLY A 450 5.63 34.89 36.71
CA GLY A 450 6.55 36.00 36.94
C GLY A 450 8.02 35.62 36.76
N HIS A 451 8.34 34.84 35.73
CA HIS A 451 9.73 34.46 35.43
C HIS A 451 10.60 35.69 35.09
N GLU A 452 11.89 35.65 35.43
CA GLU A 452 12.85 36.73 35.17
C GLU A 452 12.95 37.11 33.68
N ASP A 453 12.97 36.12 32.80
CA ASP A 453 13.01 36.30 31.33
C ASP A 453 11.64 36.62 30.66
N SER A 454 10.59 36.98 31.41
CA SER A 454 9.21 37.07 30.86
C SER A 454 9.08 37.96 29.62
N ALA A 455 9.85 39.05 29.52
CA ALA A 455 9.85 39.93 28.36
C ALA A 455 10.36 39.23 27.08
N GLU A 456 11.40 38.40 27.19
CA GLU A 456 11.93 37.62 26.06
C GLU A 456 10.96 36.49 25.67
N PHE A 457 10.24 35.92 26.65
CA PHE A 457 9.21 34.91 26.35
C PHE A 457 8.07 35.51 25.53
N THR A 458 7.62 36.73 25.85
CA THR A 458 6.61 37.44 25.04
C THR A 458 7.09 37.67 23.61
N GLU A 459 8.29 38.25 23.42
CA GLU A 459 8.88 38.49 22.08
C GLU A 459 9.01 37.18 21.27
N ARG A 460 9.36 36.07 21.92
CA ARG A 460 9.45 34.75 21.29
C ARG A 460 8.11 34.15 20.89
N ILE A 461 7.06 34.39 21.67
CA ILE A 461 5.68 33.98 21.33
C ILE A 461 5.19 34.81 20.15
N ASP A 462 5.38 36.12 20.18
CA ASP A 462 4.97 37.04 19.11
C ASP A 462 5.66 36.68 17.77
N ASP A 463 6.99 36.49 17.75
CA ASP A 463 7.72 36.08 16.54
C ASP A 463 7.31 34.68 16.04
N LEU A 464 6.93 33.76 16.93
CA LEU A 464 6.40 32.45 16.52
C LEU A 464 5.01 32.59 15.89
N LEU A 465 4.12 33.40 16.48
CA LEU A 465 2.77 33.65 16.00
C LEU A 465 2.78 34.41 14.65
N ASP A 466 3.67 35.38 14.47
CA ASP A 466 3.84 36.10 13.20
C ASP A 466 4.30 35.16 12.07
N LYS A 467 5.30 34.30 12.33
CA LYS A 467 5.73 33.29 11.34
C LYS A 467 4.64 32.26 11.06
N TRP A 468 3.85 31.89 12.06
CA TRP A 468 2.72 30.97 11.93
C TRP A 468 1.59 31.57 11.08
N GLY A 469 1.23 32.83 11.33
CA GLY A 469 0.27 33.59 10.53
C GLY A 469 0.73 33.71 9.08
N HIS A 470 1.98 34.13 8.85
CA HIS A 470 2.55 34.22 7.51
C HIS A 470 2.55 32.87 6.75
N LEU A 471 2.79 31.74 7.43
CA LEU A 471 2.68 30.42 6.80
C LEU A 471 1.23 30.11 6.35
N LYS A 472 0.23 30.38 7.21
CA LYS A 472 -1.19 30.20 6.87
C LYS A 472 -1.58 31.09 5.69
N ASP A 473 -1.21 32.37 5.73
CA ASP A 473 -1.50 33.34 4.67
C ASP A 473 -0.84 32.93 3.35
N SER A 474 0.41 32.47 3.35
CA SER A 474 1.07 31.95 2.14
C SER A 474 0.35 30.71 1.58
N VAL A 475 -0.09 29.78 2.42
CA VAL A 475 -0.83 28.58 1.96
C VAL A 475 -2.18 28.95 1.37
N GLU A 476 -2.90 29.91 1.97
CA GLU A 476 -4.20 30.35 1.47
C GLU A 476 -4.08 31.22 0.22
N ASN A 477 -3.05 32.07 0.13
CA ASN A 477 -2.71 32.78 -1.10
C ASN A 477 -2.40 31.80 -2.23
N ARG A 478 -1.62 30.73 -1.96
CA ARG A 478 -1.35 29.67 -2.95
C ARG A 478 -2.62 28.89 -3.33
N HIS A 479 -3.51 28.61 -2.37
CA HIS A 479 -4.81 28.00 -2.65
C HIS A 479 -5.64 28.84 -3.63
N ASN A 480 -5.78 30.15 -3.34
CA ASN A 480 -6.50 31.10 -4.18
C ASN A 480 -5.87 31.23 -5.58
N ARG A 481 -4.54 31.24 -5.69
CA ARG A 481 -3.83 31.23 -6.99
C ARG A 481 -4.06 29.95 -7.78
N LEU A 482 -4.09 28.78 -7.13
CA LEU A 482 -4.41 27.51 -7.78
C LEU A 482 -5.86 27.46 -8.26
N LEU A 483 -6.81 28.00 -7.48
CA LEU A 483 -8.22 28.13 -7.89
C LEU A 483 -8.40 29.12 -9.06
N GLN A 484 -7.64 30.21 -9.10
CA GLN A 484 -7.58 31.12 -10.25
C GLN A 484 -7.01 30.43 -11.49
N SER A 485 -5.92 29.66 -11.33
CA SER A 485 -5.30 28.89 -12.41
C SER A 485 -6.25 27.82 -12.97
N GLU A 486 -6.98 27.11 -12.11
CA GLU A 486 -7.99 26.11 -12.50
C GLU A 486 -9.08 26.74 -13.37
N LYS A 487 -9.64 27.87 -12.92
CA LYS A 487 -10.62 28.65 -13.71
C LYS A 487 -10.04 29.13 -15.03
N ALA A 488 -8.81 29.64 -15.03
CA ALA A 488 -8.14 30.10 -16.26
C ALA A 488 -7.92 28.96 -17.27
N GLN A 489 -7.56 27.76 -16.81
CA GLN A 489 -7.42 26.57 -17.67
C GLN A 489 -8.77 26.07 -18.20
N GLN A 490 -9.84 26.10 -17.39
CA GLN A 490 -11.20 25.78 -17.83
C GLN A 490 -11.71 26.76 -18.90
N VAL A 491 -11.48 28.06 -18.69
CA VAL A 491 -11.80 29.10 -19.69
C VAL A 491 -10.95 28.93 -20.95
N SER A 492 -9.65 28.62 -20.82
CA SER A 492 -8.80 28.38 -21.98
C SER A 492 -9.24 27.17 -22.82
N ALA A 493 -9.70 26.09 -22.19
CA ALA A 493 -10.21 24.91 -22.89
C ALA A 493 -11.51 25.23 -23.64
N SER A 494 -12.49 25.82 -22.95
CA SER A 494 -13.77 26.20 -23.57
C SER A 494 -13.62 27.30 -24.63
N VAL A 495 -12.65 28.22 -24.51
CA VAL A 495 -12.31 29.16 -25.60
C VAL A 495 -11.70 28.42 -26.79
N ALA A 496 -10.83 27.43 -26.58
CA ALA A 496 -10.26 26.65 -27.68
C ALA A 496 -11.33 25.86 -28.44
N GLU A 497 -12.28 25.22 -27.75
CA GLU A 497 -13.46 24.57 -28.33
C GLU A 497 -14.32 25.55 -29.14
N LEU A 498 -14.61 26.73 -28.58
CA LEU A 498 -15.36 27.79 -29.27
C LEU A 498 -14.64 28.31 -30.52
N CYS A 499 -13.31 28.44 -30.48
CA CYS A 499 -12.49 28.84 -31.63
C CYS A 499 -12.45 27.74 -32.71
N ALA A 500 -12.27 26.47 -32.35
CA ALA A 500 -12.30 25.35 -33.29
C ALA A 500 -13.66 25.23 -34.00
N ARG A 501 -14.76 25.44 -33.26
CA ARG A 501 -16.11 25.52 -33.83
C ARG A 501 -16.29 26.73 -34.76
N ALA A 502 -15.79 27.90 -34.37
CA ALA A 502 -15.87 29.10 -35.20
C ALA A 502 -15.11 28.93 -36.53
N GLN A 503 -13.94 28.29 -36.48
CA GLN A 503 -13.17 27.91 -37.67
C GLN A 503 -13.96 26.95 -38.55
N TYR A 504 -14.48 25.84 -38.00
CA TYR A 504 -15.30 24.90 -38.77
C TYR A 504 -16.50 25.57 -39.48
N LEU A 505 -17.22 26.46 -38.79
CA LEU A 505 -18.37 27.16 -39.37
C LEU A 505 -17.95 28.14 -40.49
N PHE A 506 -16.76 28.74 -40.38
CA PHE A 506 -16.17 29.56 -41.44
C PHE A 506 -15.80 28.70 -42.65
N ASP A 507 -15.01 27.64 -42.45
CA ASP A 507 -14.55 26.72 -43.51
C ASP A 507 -15.74 26.07 -44.24
N ALA A 508 -16.78 25.68 -43.51
CA ALA A 508 -18.01 25.13 -44.09
C ALA A 508 -18.79 26.17 -44.93
N SER A 509 -18.74 27.45 -44.56
CA SER A 509 -19.39 28.52 -45.32
C SER A 509 -18.59 28.90 -46.59
N GLU A 510 -17.26 28.80 -46.53
CA GLU A 510 -16.38 28.92 -47.71
C GLU A 510 -16.66 27.78 -48.70
N ALA A 511 -16.80 26.54 -48.22
CA ALA A 511 -17.17 25.40 -49.05
C ALA A 511 -18.55 25.54 -49.71
N GLU A 512 -19.56 26.04 -48.98
CA GLU A 512 -20.88 26.34 -49.57
C GLU A 512 -20.79 27.41 -50.66
N SER A 513 -20.05 28.50 -50.43
CA SER A 513 -19.86 29.56 -51.42
C SER A 513 -19.18 29.04 -52.69
N TRP A 514 -18.17 28.19 -52.54
CA TRP A 514 -17.47 27.57 -53.66
C TRP A 514 -18.38 26.62 -54.45
N MET A 515 -19.16 25.77 -53.77
CA MET A 515 -20.11 24.86 -54.41
C MET A 515 -21.21 25.62 -55.17
N SER A 516 -21.74 26.70 -54.61
CA SER A 516 -22.72 27.57 -55.30
C SER A 516 -22.15 28.25 -56.55
N GLU A 517 -20.86 28.58 -56.55
CA GLU A 517 -20.19 29.08 -57.77
C GLU A 517 -20.07 27.98 -58.83
N GLN A 518 -19.71 26.74 -58.44
CA GLN A 518 -19.61 25.63 -59.38
C GLN A 518 -20.98 25.20 -59.93
N GLU A 519 -22.03 25.22 -59.10
CA GLU A 519 -23.42 24.96 -59.49
C GLU A 519 -23.87 25.89 -60.63
N LEU A 520 -23.56 27.19 -60.52
CA LEU A 520 -23.86 28.17 -61.58
C LEU A 520 -23.20 27.81 -62.92
N TYR A 521 -21.97 27.28 -62.92
CA TYR A 521 -21.35 26.79 -64.16
C TYR A 521 -22.05 25.54 -64.70
N MET A 522 -22.48 24.61 -63.84
CA MET A 522 -23.14 23.36 -64.26
C MET A 522 -24.55 23.57 -64.81
N MET A 523 -25.27 24.61 -64.37
CA MET A 523 -26.60 24.96 -64.88
C MET A 523 -26.62 25.57 -66.29
N VAL A 524 -25.47 25.80 -66.94
CA VAL A 524 -25.40 26.40 -68.28
C VAL A 524 -25.81 25.37 -69.36
N GLU A 525 -26.96 25.62 -70.01
CA GLU A 525 -27.60 24.73 -71.00
C GLU A 525 -26.95 24.70 -72.40
N ASP A 526 -25.87 25.46 -72.65
CA ASP A 526 -25.20 25.51 -73.96
C ASP A 526 -24.58 24.14 -74.33
N ARG A 527 -25.07 23.56 -75.43
CA ARG A 527 -24.61 22.28 -76.01
C ARG A 527 -23.63 22.44 -77.18
N GLY A 528 -23.34 23.68 -77.60
CA GLY A 528 -22.60 23.94 -78.84
C GLY A 528 -23.49 23.95 -80.09
N LYS A 529 -22.90 24.28 -81.25
CA LYS A 529 -23.58 24.44 -82.55
C LYS A 529 -23.03 23.52 -83.65
N ASP A 530 -21.91 22.87 -83.38
CA ASP A 530 -21.09 22.09 -84.30
C ASP A 530 -20.17 21.17 -83.49
N GLU A 531 -19.76 20.05 -84.07
CA GLU A 531 -18.93 19.01 -83.42
C GLU A 531 -17.74 19.60 -82.64
N ILE A 532 -17.03 20.57 -83.24
CA ILE A 532 -15.81 21.16 -82.66
C ILE A 532 -16.16 22.06 -81.47
N SER A 533 -17.23 22.86 -81.54
CA SER A 533 -17.70 23.68 -80.42
C SER A 533 -18.12 22.81 -79.22
N THR A 534 -18.84 21.70 -79.47
CA THR A 534 -19.31 20.77 -78.45
C THR A 534 -18.15 20.01 -77.80
N GLN A 535 -17.18 19.52 -78.59
CA GLN A 535 -15.94 18.92 -78.06
C GLN A 535 -15.15 19.90 -77.17
N ASN A 536 -15.14 21.19 -77.51
CA ASN A 536 -14.47 22.22 -76.71
C ASN A 536 -15.24 22.56 -75.42
N LEU A 537 -16.57 22.46 -75.41
CA LEU A 537 -17.38 22.56 -74.19
C LEU A 537 -17.20 21.32 -73.30
N MET A 538 -17.14 20.12 -73.88
CA MET A 538 -16.85 18.87 -73.15
C MET A 538 -15.51 18.94 -72.42
N LYS A 539 -14.42 19.30 -73.09
CA LYS A 539 -13.08 19.45 -72.46
C LYS A 539 -13.04 20.47 -71.31
N LYS A 540 -13.81 21.56 -71.42
CA LYS A 540 -13.97 22.54 -70.33
C LYS A 540 -14.74 21.94 -69.16
N HIS A 541 -15.79 21.16 -69.45
CA HIS A 541 -16.59 20.49 -68.44
C HIS A 541 -15.81 19.39 -67.71
N GLU A 542 -15.03 18.56 -68.41
CA GLU A 542 -14.09 17.58 -67.82
C GLU A 542 -13.15 18.26 -66.80
N THR A 543 -12.65 19.46 -67.12
CA THR A 543 -11.79 20.23 -66.21
C THR A 543 -12.54 20.68 -64.94
N LEU A 544 -13.83 21.02 -65.06
CA LEU A 544 -14.69 21.34 -63.92
C LEU A 544 -15.06 20.08 -63.10
N GLU A 545 -15.34 18.94 -63.75
CA GLU A 545 -15.59 17.66 -63.06
C GLU A 545 -14.37 17.26 -62.20
N LEU A 546 -13.16 17.38 -62.74
CA LEU A 546 -11.92 17.11 -61.99
C LEU A 546 -11.77 18.03 -60.78
N ALA A 547 -12.07 19.33 -60.93
CA ALA A 547 -12.04 20.28 -59.81
C ALA A 547 -13.07 19.92 -58.72
N VAL A 548 -14.24 19.40 -59.10
CA VAL A 548 -15.25 18.88 -58.15
C VAL A 548 -14.74 17.62 -57.45
N GLU A 549 -14.15 16.67 -58.16
CA GLU A 549 -13.62 15.44 -57.56
C GLU A 549 -12.46 15.72 -56.58
N ASP A 550 -11.52 16.60 -56.94
CA ASP A 550 -10.41 17.00 -56.06
C ASP A 550 -10.92 17.63 -54.75
N TYR A 551 -12.01 18.40 -54.82
CA TYR A 551 -12.65 19.04 -53.66
C TYR A 551 -13.27 18.04 -52.67
N ALA A 552 -13.47 16.77 -53.04
CA ALA A 552 -13.93 15.70 -52.15
C ALA A 552 -13.08 15.62 -50.85
N ASN A 553 -11.78 15.91 -50.97
CA ASN A 553 -10.87 15.89 -49.83
C ASN A 553 -11.20 16.97 -48.80
N ASN A 554 -11.63 18.15 -49.23
CA ASN A 554 -12.01 19.25 -48.34
C ASN A 554 -13.32 18.90 -47.61
N ILE A 555 -14.31 18.37 -48.32
CA ILE A 555 -15.58 17.89 -47.75
C ILE A 555 -15.32 16.79 -46.70
N ARG A 556 -14.43 15.83 -46.99
CA ARG A 556 -14.04 14.78 -46.04
C ARG A 556 -13.36 15.36 -44.79
N GLN A 557 -12.47 16.34 -44.93
CA GLN A 557 -11.82 17.00 -43.80
C GLN A 557 -12.83 17.76 -42.93
N LEU A 558 -13.76 18.50 -43.54
CA LEU A 558 -14.88 19.13 -42.84
C LEU A 558 -15.69 18.10 -42.04
N GLY A 559 -16.04 16.96 -42.66
CA GLY A 559 -16.74 15.86 -41.99
C GLY A 559 -15.95 15.15 -40.90
N GLU A 560 -14.61 15.20 -40.91
CA GLU A 560 -13.75 14.73 -39.81
C GLU A 560 -13.74 15.73 -38.65
N THR A 561 -13.56 17.01 -38.92
CA THR A 561 -13.64 18.10 -37.92
C THR A 561 -15.02 18.16 -37.26
N ALA A 562 -16.10 18.06 -38.04
CA ALA A 562 -17.47 18.02 -37.55
C ALA A 562 -17.70 16.86 -36.57
N ARG A 563 -17.20 15.66 -36.90
CA ARG A 563 -17.32 14.47 -36.03
C ARG A 563 -16.52 14.61 -34.74
N GLN A 564 -15.34 15.22 -34.77
CA GLN A 564 -14.56 15.51 -33.55
C GLN A 564 -15.36 16.42 -32.61
N LEU A 565 -15.81 17.59 -33.09
CA LEU A 565 -16.62 18.55 -32.33
C LEU A 565 -17.97 17.98 -31.85
N THR A 566 -18.55 17.03 -32.60
CA THR A 566 -19.81 16.34 -32.25
C THR A 566 -19.60 15.33 -31.11
N SER A 567 -18.43 14.66 -31.08
CA SER A 567 -18.13 13.58 -30.13
C SER A 567 -18.04 14.04 -28.67
N GLU A 568 -17.80 15.32 -28.44
CA GLU A 568 -17.62 15.95 -27.12
C GLU A 568 -18.95 16.31 -26.42
N GLN A 569 -20.10 15.90 -26.99
CA GLN A 569 -21.45 16.10 -26.45
C GLN A 569 -21.80 17.57 -26.13
N HIS A 570 -21.34 18.50 -26.96
CA HIS A 570 -21.59 19.93 -26.78
C HIS A 570 -23.08 20.31 -26.99
N PRO A 571 -23.66 21.27 -26.25
CA PRO A 571 -25.07 21.70 -26.36
C PRO A 571 -25.55 22.20 -27.74
N LEU A 572 -24.66 22.38 -28.71
CA LEU A 572 -24.94 22.81 -30.08
C LEU A 572 -24.45 21.81 -31.14
N SER A 573 -24.17 20.57 -30.72
CA SER A 573 -23.72 19.47 -31.60
C SER A 573 -24.67 19.27 -32.79
N ASP A 574 -25.98 19.38 -32.56
CA ASP A 574 -27.02 19.30 -33.59
C ASP A 574 -26.85 20.34 -34.72
N GLN A 575 -26.37 21.55 -34.40
CA GLN A 575 -26.15 22.59 -35.41
C GLN A 575 -24.97 22.23 -36.33
N ILE A 576 -23.91 21.63 -35.78
CA ILE A 576 -22.75 21.15 -36.54
C ILE A 576 -23.18 19.98 -37.42
N ALA A 577 -23.94 19.02 -36.89
CA ALA A 577 -24.45 17.88 -37.65
C ALA A 577 -25.39 18.30 -38.80
N VAL A 578 -26.29 19.26 -38.56
CA VAL A 578 -27.17 19.82 -39.60
C VAL A 578 -26.34 20.56 -40.66
N LYS A 579 -25.35 21.37 -40.26
CA LYS A 579 -24.48 22.09 -41.20
C LYS A 579 -23.65 21.14 -42.06
N GLN A 580 -23.08 20.08 -41.48
CA GLN A 580 -22.37 19.06 -42.24
C GLN A 580 -23.31 18.35 -43.23
N SER A 581 -24.52 17.97 -42.80
CA SER A 581 -25.50 17.34 -43.69
C SER A 581 -25.94 18.26 -44.84
N GLN A 582 -25.96 19.59 -44.65
CA GLN A 582 -26.20 20.56 -45.71
C GLN A 582 -25.04 20.56 -46.72
N VAL A 583 -23.79 20.66 -46.24
CA VAL A 583 -22.58 20.61 -47.08
C VAL A 583 -22.50 19.31 -47.89
N ASP A 584 -22.73 18.16 -47.25
CA ASP A 584 -22.70 16.84 -47.91
C ASP A 584 -23.76 16.72 -49.02
N LYS A 585 -24.97 17.29 -48.80
CA LYS A 585 -26.06 17.30 -49.80
C LYS A 585 -25.77 18.21 -50.98
N LEU A 586 -25.22 19.40 -50.73
CA LEU A 586 -24.83 20.33 -51.79
C LEU A 586 -23.73 19.71 -52.67
N TYR A 587 -22.75 19.03 -52.06
CA TYR A 587 -21.70 18.35 -52.81
C TYR A 587 -22.22 17.17 -53.64
N ALA A 588 -23.15 16.38 -53.09
CA ALA A 588 -23.81 15.31 -53.85
C ALA A 588 -24.61 15.86 -55.04
N GLY A 589 -25.44 16.88 -54.81
CA GLY A 589 -26.22 17.53 -55.87
C GLY A 589 -25.35 18.17 -56.96
N LEU A 590 -24.20 18.74 -56.60
CA LEU A 590 -23.23 19.26 -57.57
C LEU A 590 -22.62 18.15 -58.44
N LYS A 591 -22.35 16.97 -57.88
CA LYS A 591 -21.91 15.80 -58.66
C LYS A 591 -23.00 15.27 -59.60
N ASP A 592 -24.24 15.22 -59.14
CA ASP A 592 -25.38 14.81 -59.97
C ASP A 592 -25.58 15.79 -61.15
N LEU A 593 -25.56 17.10 -60.89
CA LEU A 593 -25.63 18.15 -61.92
C LEU A 593 -24.47 18.10 -62.91
N ALA A 594 -23.25 17.79 -62.45
CA ALA A 594 -22.11 17.58 -63.33
C ALA A 594 -22.34 16.37 -64.27
N GLY A 595 -22.77 15.23 -63.73
CA GLY A 595 -23.09 14.04 -64.51
C GLY A 595 -24.21 14.27 -65.53
N GLU A 596 -25.28 14.99 -65.15
CA GLU A 596 -26.34 15.40 -66.07
C GLU A 596 -25.83 16.29 -67.21
N ARG A 597 -24.95 17.25 -66.90
CA ARG A 597 -24.40 18.15 -67.91
C ARG A 597 -23.50 17.38 -68.89
N ARG A 598 -22.66 16.46 -68.39
CA ARG A 598 -21.84 15.60 -69.23
C ARG A 598 -22.70 14.79 -70.19
N ALA A 599 -23.78 14.16 -69.70
CA ALA A 599 -24.70 13.41 -70.55
C ALA A 599 -25.31 14.28 -71.67
N LYS A 600 -25.78 15.50 -71.35
CA LYS A 600 -26.33 16.45 -72.34
C LYS A 600 -25.30 16.90 -73.39
N LEU A 601 -24.02 16.99 -73.03
CA LEU A 601 -22.93 17.32 -73.96
C LEU A 601 -22.50 16.10 -74.80
N ASP A 602 -22.58 14.90 -74.24
CA ASP A 602 -22.24 13.64 -74.93
C ASP A 602 -23.32 13.28 -75.96
N GLU A 603 -24.61 13.42 -75.60
CA GLU A 603 -25.75 13.36 -76.54
C GLU A 603 -25.53 14.31 -77.73
N ALA A 604 -25.27 15.60 -77.46
CA ALA A 604 -25.01 16.58 -78.52
C ALA A 604 -23.82 16.19 -79.41
N LEU A 605 -22.74 15.64 -78.84
CA LEU A 605 -21.58 15.19 -79.60
C LEU A 605 -21.92 13.96 -80.47
N GLN A 606 -22.64 12.98 -79.92
CA GLN A 606 -23.11 11.79 -80.65
C GLN A 606 -24.02 12.17 -81.82
N LEU A 607 -24.90 13.16 -81.63
CA LEU A 607 -25.75 13.72 -82.69
C LEU A 607 -24.94 14.34 -83.83
N PHE A 608 -23.97 15.21 -83.52
CA PHE A 608 -23.11 15.82 -84.56
C PHE A 608 -22.22 14.79 -85.27
N MET A 609 -21.72 13.79 -84.54
CA MET A 609 -20.97 12.67 -85.14
C MET A 609 -21.85 11.87 -86.09
N LEU A 610 -23.09 11.51 -85.70
CA LEU A 610 -24.01 10.80 -86.59
C LEU A 610 -24.34 11.65 -87.82
N ASN A 611 -24.64 12.94 -87.67
CA ASN A 611 -24.90 13.84 -88.80
C ASN A 611 -23.76 13.79 -89.82
N ARG A 612 -22.50 13.83 -89.36
CA ARG A 612 -21.33 13.74 -90.25
C ARG A 612 -21.26 12.39 -90.96
N GLU A 613 -21.48 11.27 -90.27
CA GLU A 613 -21.46 9.94 -90.90
C GLU A 613 -22.63 9.74 -91.89
N VAL A 614 -23.78 10.39 -91.66
CA VAL A 614 -24.90 10.47 -92.62
C VAL A 614 -24.49 11.31 -93.83
N ASP A 615 -24.04 12.55 -93.64
CA ASP A 615 -23.61 13.45 -94.73
C ASP A 615 -22.51 12.79 -95.61
N ASP A 616 -21.49 12.17 -94.99
CA ASP A 616 -20.37 11.47 -95.66
C ASP A 616 -20.84 10.20 -96.43
N LEU A 617 -22.01 9.66 -96.09
CA LEU A 617 -22.60 8.52 -96.78
C LEU A 617 -23.60 8.96 -97.85
N GLU A 618 -24.43 9.97 -97.60
CA GLU A 618 -25.30 10.59 -98.60
C GLU A 618 -24.49 11.18 -99.77
N GLN A 619 -23.39 11.89 -99.49
CA GLN A 619 -22.49 12.36 -100.55
C GLN A 619 -21.93 11.19 -101.38
N TRP A 620 -21.53 10.10 -100.73
CA TRP A 620 -21.05 8.91 -101.44
C TRP A 620 -22.15 8.23 -102.26
N ILE A 621 -23.38 8.18 -101.78
CA ILE A 621 -24.55 7.70 -102.54
C ILE A 621 -24.75 8.58 -103.77
N ALA A 622 -24.79 9.91 -103.63
CA ALA A 622 -24.95 10.85 -104.75
C ALA A 622 -23.82 10.74 -105.81
N GLU A 623 -22.57 10.53 -105.38
CA GLU A 623 -21.45 10.22 -106.29
C GLU A 623 -21.68 8.91 -107.07
N ARG A 624 -22.25 7.89 -106.41
CA ARG A 624 -22.57 6.60 -107.02
C ARG A 624 -23.79 6.66 -107.94
N GLU A 625 -24.80 7.44 -107.58
CA GLU A 625 -25.97 7.74 -108.42
C GLU A 625 -25.55 8.39 -109.73
N LEU A 626 -24.64 9.36 -109.70
CA LEU A 626 -24.15 10.01 -110.92
C LEU A 626 -23.45 9.01 -111.86
N VAL A 627 -22.63 8.11 -111.31
CA VAL A 627 -22.03 7.00 -112.09
C VAL A 627 -23.11 6.03 -112.59
N ALA A 628 -24.11 5.73 -111.77
CA ALA A 628 -25.22 4.83 -112.09
C ALA A 628 -26.21 5.43 -113.11
N ALA A 629 -26.37 6.75 -113.19
CA ALA A 629 -27.24 7.46 -114.13
C ALA A 629 -26.56 7.75 -115.49
N SER A 630 -25.23 7.84 -115.53
CA SER A 630 -24.46 8.15 -116.75
C SER A 630 -24.87 7.28 -117.97
N HIS A 631 -25.08 7.87 -119.14
CA HIS A 631 -25.41 7.08 -120.34
C HIS A 631 -24.17 6.44 -120.99
N GLU A 632 -23.02 7.11 -120.89
CA GLU A 632 -21.79 6.79 -121.64
C GLU A 632 -20.65 6.30 -120.72
N LEU A 633 -20.41 4.99 -120.66
CA LEU A 633 -19.31 4.39 -119.87
C LEU A 633 -17.93 4.47 -120.58
N GLY A 634 -17.71 5.49 -121.40
CA GLY A 634 -16.61 5.52 -122.37
C GLY A 634 -15.34 6.27 -121.98
N GLN A 635 -15.38 7.18 -121.00
CA GLN A 635 -14.26 8.11 -120.72
C GLN A 635 -13.84 8.17 -119.25
N ASP A 636 -14.77 8.21 -118.29
CA ASP A 636 -14.39 8.60 -116.91
C ASP A 636 -13.80 7.49 -116.04
N TYR A 637 -14.04 6.21 -116.38
CA TYR A 637 -13.47 5.07 -115.64
C TYR A 637 -12.04 4.72 -116.10
N ASP A 638 -11.48 5.38 -117.12
CA ASP A 638 -10.07 5.19 -117.49
C ASP A 638 -9.09 5.87 -116.51
N HIS A 639 -9.59 6.76 -115.64
CA HIS A 639 -8.75 7.51 -114.70
C HIS A 639 -8.51 6.84 -113.33
N VAL A 640 -9.25 5.78 -112.97
CA VAL A 640 -9.22 5.20 -111.61
C VAL A 640 -8.59 3.80 -111.50
N THR A 641 -8.43 3.03 -112.60
CA THR A 641 -8.12 1.58 -112.45
C THR A 641 -7.17 0.92 -113.45
N VAL A 642 -6.38 1.66 -114.24
CA VAL A 642 -5.44 1.03 -115.20
C VAL A 642 -3.98 1.49 -115.03
N ARG A 643 -3.28 0.88 -114.07
CA ARG A 643 -1.81 0.81 -114.05
C ARG A 643 -1.34 -0.54 -114.62
N GLY A 644 -1.70 -0.82 -115.86
CA GLY A 644 -1.34 -2.04 -116.59
C GLY A 644 -1.58 -1.85 -118.10
N GLY A 645 -0.51 -1.83 -118.90
CA GLY A 645 -0.61 -1.36 -120.29
C GLY A 645 -1.07 -2.42 -121.29
N ALA A 646 -1.83 -2.01 -122.32
CA ALA A 646 -1.44 -2.18 -123.73
C ALA A 646 -2.54 -1.75 -124.74
N SER A 647 -2.13 -0.92 -125.70
CA SER A 647 -2.62 -0.86 -127.09
C SER A 647 -4.06 -0.40 -127.40
N ARG A 648 -4.16 0.81 -127.97
CA ARG A 648 -5.36 1.32 -128.67
C ARG A 648 -5.71 0.47 -129.89
N ARG A 649 -6.99 0.09 -130.05
CA ARG A 649 -7.63 -0.06 -131.38
C ARG A 649 -9.12 0.23 -131.31
N ASN A 650 -9.58 1.06 -132.24
CA ASN A 650 -10.97 1.48 -132.37
C ASN A 650 -11.76 0.37 -133.10
N CYS A 651 -12.62 -0.36 -132.39
CA CYS A 651 -13.37 -1.50 -132.95
C CYS A 651 -14.82 -1.55 -132.45
N SER A 652 -15.76 -1.35 -133.38
CA SER A 652 -17.20 -1.54 -133.18
C SER A 652 -17.55 -3.04 -133.21
N CYS A 653 -17.15 -3.78 -132.17
CA CYS A 653 -17.40 -5.22 -132.04
C CYS A 653 -18.24 -5.55 -130.78
N PRO A 654 -19.03 -6.65 -130.78
CA PRO A 654 -19.86 -7.04 -129.63
C PRO A 654 -19.09 -7.26 -128.32
N ALA A 655 -17.78 -7.54 -128.39
CA ALA A 655 -16.92 -7.74 -127.23
C ALA A 655 -16.78 -6.47 -126.35
N THR A 656 -16.77 -5.27 -126.95
CA THR A 656 -16.62 -4.01 -126.21
C THR A 656 -17.86 -3.71 -125.34
N VAL A 657 -19.05 -4.10 -125.81
CA VAL A 657 -20.30 -3.98 -125.03
C VAL A 657 -20.32 -5.00 -123.87
N GLY A 658 -19.77 -6.20 -124.09
CA GLY A 658 -19.62 -7.22 -123.04
C GLY A 658 -18.71 -6.76 -121.89
N LEU A 659 -17.55 -6.19 -122.20
CA LEU A 659 -16.61 -5.67 -121.19
C LEU A 659 -17.20 -4.53 -120.36
N LEU A 660 -17.91 -3.58 -120.99
CA LEU A 660 -18.59 -2.49 -120.28
C LEU A 660 -19.73 -3.00 -119.38
N TRP A 661 -20.39 -4.09 -119.78
CA TRP A 661 -21.43 -4.76 -119.00
C TRP A 661 -20.87 -5.54 -117.81
N GLU A 662 -19.74 -6.22 -117.98
CA GLU A 662 -19.03 -6.90 -116.89
C GLU A 662 -18.49 -5.89 -115.87
N ARG A 663 -17.90 -4.78 -116.33
CA ARG A 663 -17.43 -3.67 -115.47
C ARG A 663 -18.58 -2.97 -114.72
N PHE A 664 -19.74 -2.79 -115.35
CA PHE A 664 -20.92 -2.24 -114.67
C PHE A 664 -21.51 -3.22 -113.64
N LYS A 665 -21.46 -4.53 -113.90
CA LYS A 665 -21.85 -5.57 -112.92
C LYS A 665 -20.89 -5.66 -111.74
N GLU A 666 -19.60 -5.45 -111.97
CA GLU A 666 -18.58 -5.33 -110.92
C GLU A 666 -18.87 -4.08 -110.06
N PHE A 667 -19.00 -2.90 -110.68
CA PHE A 667 -19.44 -1.67 -110.01
C PHE A 667 -20.74 -1.84 -109.20
N ALA A 668 -21.74 -2.52 -109.76
CA ALA A 668 -23.03 -2.75 -109.09
C ALA A 668 -22.85 -3.61 -107.83
N ARG A 669 -22.14 -4.74 -107.92
CA ARG A 669 -21.85 -5.61 -106.77
C ARG A 669 -21.00 -4.93 -105.71
N ASP A 670 -19.97 -4.20 -106.13
CA ASP A 670 -19.06 -3.50 -105.21
C ASP A 670 -19.80 -2.38 -104.48
N THR A 671 -20.67 -1.65 -105.19
CA THR A 671 -21.51 -0.60 -104.60
C THR A 671 -22.56 -1.20 -103.67
N GLU A 672 -23.25 -2.29 -104.07
CA GLU A 672 -24.20 -3.02 -103.25
C GLU A 672 -23.55 -3.56 -101.96
N ALA A 673 -22.36 -4.16 -102.06
CA ALA A 673 -21.65 -4.73 -100.92
C ALA A 673 -21.15 -3.65 -99.93
N ILE A 674 -20.41 -2.65 -100.43
CA ILE A 674 -19.84 -1.57 -99.60
C ILE A 674 -20.95 -0.66 -99.05
N GLY A 675 -21.96 -0.36 -99.87
CA GLY A 675 -23.09 0.48 -99.49
C GLY A 675 -23.97 -0.19 -98.45
N SER A 676 -24.31 -1.48 -98.63
CA SER A 676 -25.09 -2.22 -97.62
C SER A 676 -24.37 -2.30 -96.26
N GLU A 677 -23.04 -2.49 -96.26
CA GLU A 677 -22.23 -2.48 -95.03
C GLU A 677 -22.23 -1.09 -94.37
N ARG A 678 -21.99 -0.01 -95.12
CA ARG A 678 -21.97 1.37 -94.57
C ARG A 678 -23.35 1.83 -94.10
N VAL A 679 -24.40 1.59 -94.89
CA VAL A 679 -25.80 1.91 -94.52
C VAL A 679 -26.22 1.11 -93.29
N ALA A 680 -25.90 -0.18 -93.21
CA ALA A 680 -26.15 -0.97 -91.99
C ALA A 680 -25.38 -0.45 -90.77
N ALA A 681 -24.15 0.05 -90.94
CA ALA A 681 -23.38 0.65 -89.86
C ALA A 681 -24.02 1.96 -89.35
N VAL A 682 -24.35 2.91 -90.24
CA VAL A 682 -24.99 4.19 -89.87
C VAL A 682 -26.39 3.96 -89.28
N ASN A 683 -27.19 3.06 -89.86
CA ASN A 683 -28.46 2.62 -89.28
C ASN A 683 -28.29 2.03 -87.89
N GLY A 684 -27.24 1.21 -87.68
CA GLY A 684 -26.92 0.61 -86.39
C GLY A 684 -26.56 1.64 -85.31
N ILE A 685 -25.90 2.74 -85.68
CA ILE A 685 -25.64 3.88 -84.79
C ILE A 685 -26.96 4.60 -84.47
N ALA A 686 -27.75 4.95 -85.48
CA ALA A 686 -29.04 5.61 -85.30
C ALA A 686 -30.00 4.79 -84.40
N ASP A 687 -30.11 3.48 -84.62
CA ASP A 687 -30.93 2.57 -83.80
C ASP A 687 -30.42 2.44 -82.36
N GLN A 688 -29.11 2.53 -82.12
CA GLN A 688 -28.55 2.57 -80.77
C GLN A 688 -28.93 3.86 -80.04
N LEU A 689 -28.85 5.02 -80.70
CA LEU A 689 -29.22 6.31 -80.12
C LEU A 689 -30.73 6.41 -79.83
N ILE A 690 -31.57 5.96 -80.77
CA ILE A 690 -33.03 5.89 -80.57
C ILE A 690 -33.36 4.91 -79.44
N GLY A 691 -32.72 3.73 -79.41
CA GLY A 691 -32.88 2.73 -78.34
C GLY A 691 -32.45 3.25 -76.96
N ALA A 692 -31.44 4.13 -76.91
CA ALA A 692 -31.00 4.82 -75.70
C ALA A 692 -31.93 5.98 -75.27
N SER A 693 -32.99 6.28 -76.05
CA SER A 693 -33.90 7.42 -75.81
C SER A 693 -33.22 8.79 -75.86
N HIS A 694 -32.28 8.97 -76.80
CA HIS A 694 -31.58 10.22 -77.07
C HIS A 694 -32.53 11.42 -77.24
N SER A 695 -32.18 12.62 -76.75
CA SER A 695 -33.11 13.78 -76.75
C SER A 695 -33.65 14.13 -78.14
N ASP A 696 -32.80 14.02 -79.16
CA ASP A 696 -33.10 14.33 -80.56
C ASP A 696 -33.49 13.09 -81.39
N SER A 697 -34.03 12.04 -80.77
CA SER A 697 -34.39 10.77 -81.44
C SER A 697 -35.30 10.94 -82.68
N ALA A 698 -36.14 11.99 -82.72
CA ALA A 698 -36.99 12.27 -83.88
C ALA A 698 -36.17 12.71 -85.10
N THR A 699 -35.20 13.61 -84.91
CA THR A 699 -34.28 14.08 -85.95
C THR A 699 -33.37 12.94 -86.43
N ILE A 700 -32.92 12.09 -85.50
CA ILE A 700 -32.12 10.89 -85.81
C ILE A 700 -32.90 9.92 -86.69
N ALA A 701 -34.20 9.72 -86.41
CA ALA A 701 -35.07 8.89 -87.24
C ALA A 701 -35.29 9.51 -88.64
N GLU A 702 -35.47 10.83 -88.73
CA GLU A 702 -35.62 11.55 -90.01
C GLU A 702 -34.37 11.36 -90.91
N TRP A 703 -33.16 11.56 -90.37
CA TRP A 703 -31.91 11.31 -91.09
C TRP A 703 -31.75 9.84 -91.50
N LYS A 704 -32.11 8.92 -90.60
CA LYS A 704 -32.06 7.49 -90.87
C LYS A 704 -33.00 7.11 -92.03
N ASP A 705 -34.23 7.58 -92.01
CA ASP A 705 -35.22 7.26 -93.04
C ASP A 705 -34.81 7.89 -94.39
N GLY A 706 -34.39 9.16 -94.42
CA GLY A 706 -33.89 9.83 -95.64
C GLY A 706 -32.67 9.13 -96.27
N LEU A 707 -31.69 8.72 -95.45
CA LEU A 707 -30.53 7.95 -95.91
C LEU A 707 -30.94 6.59 -96.51
N ASN A 708 -31.94 5.91 -95.91
CA ASN A 708 -32.43 4.63 -96.43
C ASN A 708 -33.21 4.82 -97.74
N GLU A 709 -34.00 5.88 -97.87
CA GLU A 709 -34.68 6.24 -99.13
C GLU A 709 -33.67 6.47 -100.25
N ALA A 710 -32.66 7.33 -100.04
CA ALA A 710 -31.58 7.57 -101.02
C ALA A 710 -30.82 6.29 -101.39
N TRP A 711 -30.59 5.39 -100.43
CA TRP A 711 -29.97 4.09 -100.71
C TRP A 711 -30.86 3.16 -101.55
N GLN A 712 -32.18 3.12 -101.31
CA GLN A 712 -33.11 2.35 -102.13
C GLN A 712 -33.22 2.91 -103.55
N ASP A 713 -33.27 4.23 -103.71
CA ASP A 713 -33.33 4.90 -105.02
C ASP A 713 -32.11 4.57 -105.88
N LEU A 714 -30.89 4.60 -105.30
CA LEU A 714 -29.67 4.16 -105.97
C LEU A 714 -29.74 2.67 -106.39
N LEU A 715 -30.26 1.79 -105.54
CA LEU A 715 -30.44 0.37 -105.86
C LEU A 715 -31.44 0.16 -107.00
N GLU A 716 -32.61 0.81 -106.99
CA GLU A 716 -33.59 0.73 -108.08
C GLU A 716 -33.01 1.28 -109.39
N LEU A 717 -32.21 2.35 -109.34
CA LEU A 717 -31.55 2.91 -110.52
C LEU A 717 -30.51 1.95 -111.10
N ILE A 718 -29.69 1.31 -110.24
CA ILE A 718 -28.75 0.25 -110.64
C ILE A 718 -29.49 -0.95 -111.22
N GLU A 719 -30.60 -1.39 -110.60
CA GLU A 719 -31.38 -2.54 -111.10
C GLU A 719 -32.03 -2.21 -112.45
N THR A 720 -32.68 -1.04 -112.57
CA THR A 720 -33.31 -0.58 -113.81
C THR A 720 -32.30 -0.52 -114.96
N ARG A 721 -31.12 0.05 -114.73
CA ARG A 721 -30.03 0.08 -115.73
C ARG A 721 -29.50 -1.31 -116.06
N THR A 722 -29.48 -2.22 -115.09
CA THR A 722 -29.13 -3.63 -115.26
C THR A 722 -30.18 -4.35 -116.12
N GLN A 723 -31.47 -4.16 -115.87
CA GLN A 723 -32.56 -4.76 -116.66
C GLN A 723 -32.62 -4.22 -118.09
N VAL A 724 -32.40 -2.92 -118.29
CA VAL A 724 -32.38 -2.31 -119.64
C VAL A 724 -31.22 -2.86 -120.47
N ARG A 725 -30.02 -2.99 -119.88
CA ARG A 725 -28.85 -3.56 -120.58
C ARG A 725 -28.88 -5.07 -120.74
N SER A 726 -29.58 -5.83 -119.89
CA SER A 726 -29.76 -7.28 -120.08
C SER A 726 -30.74 -7.60 -121.22
N LYS A 727 -31.71 -6.71 -121.50
CA LYS A 727 -32.64 -6.81 -122.63
C LYS A 727 -32.05 -6.32 -123.97
N ALA A 728 -31.02 -5.47 -123.94
CA ALA A 728 -30.35 -4.96 -125.13
C ALA A 728 -29.76 -6.04 -126.09
N PRO A 729 -29.03 -7.09 -125.63
CA PRO A 729 -28.59 -8.17 -126.53
C PRO A 729 -29.77 -8.96 -127.11
N SER A 730 -30.87 -9.13 -126.35
CA SER A 730 -32.09 -9.80 -126.81
C SER A 730 -32.78 -9.03 -127.93
N LEU A 731 -32.83 -7.70 -127.83
CA LEU A 731 -33.39 -6.82 -128.86
C LEU A 731 -32.55 -6.84 -130.15
N LEU A 732 -31.22 -6.88 -130.05
CA LEU A 732 -30.33 -7.02 -131.21
C LEU A 732 -30.50 -8.34 -131.97
N VAL A 733 -30.88 -9.43 -131.27
CA VAL A 733 -31.25 -10.71 -131.90
C VAL A 733 -32.65 -10.63 -132.53
N ALA A 734 -33.60 -9.94 -131.89
CA ALA A 734 -34.96 -9.77 -132.41
C ALA A 734 -35.00 -8.92 -133.71
N THR A 735 -34.09 -7.96 -133.89
CA THR A 735 -33.93 -7.20 -135.16
C THR A 735 -33.13 -7.93 -136.25
N ARG A 736 -32.93 -9.25 -136.12
CA ARG A 736 -32.15 -10.07 -137.09
C ARG A 736 -32.88 -11.31 -137.62
N LEU A 737 -34.21 -11.32 -137.52
CA LEU A 737 -35.12 -12.25 -138.20
C LEU A 737 -35.95 -11.51 -139.25
#